data_AF-A0A6B1BDU7-F1
#
_entry.id   AF-A0A6B1BDU7-F1
#
_cell.length_a   1.000
_cell.length_b   1.000
_cell.length_c   1.000
_cell.angle_alpha   90.00
_cell.angle_beta   90.00
_cell.angle_gamma   90.00
#
_symmetry.space_group_name_H-M   'P 1'
#
loop_
_entity.id
_entity.type
_entity.pdbx_description
1 polymer ?
#
loop_
_entity_poly.entity_id
_entity_poly.type
_entity_poly.pdbx_seq_one_letter_code
_entity_poly.pdbx_strand_id
1 'polypeptide(L)'
;MNDVIATNTYSPIRGSMCLDRPDGVGDGAFKIRLLDNRGKWIDRTVDYHIDDLFEPPSTQLIDEVFKVLEETFGDKSNEADQKKNVKQKKVKVDVKVKLAAPETVGEVVGILTYALIEVWRCNETVNICYDSPDSIDEIEAESTEQTTGWVLISTTQLMPDTDSDNAPRTSTSGYTATTRSAKTTSTNFTGSISATVYDSNIEPGHTYKYVARALLNGSASDYIPLGNITLPADTTPPVIVLSEPANMTLQFGLPYVEPGYQAFDDYDKDITGNVTVTGAVNATILGTYTIQYDVTDSSGNAAITQNRTVTVTPDFITTWRTTTPNESITIPVGGATGTYHIDWGDGTTSLNVTGSQTHTYATPGNHTVGISGDFSRIQLGGDQTNAAKLVSIDKWGGIMWATMNGAFAGASNMIYNAADSPDLSRVTDMSGMFRNATSFNGAISSWDVTSVTDMSGMFDGASSFRQNLGPWYVAPDDTTIRYRDTPGTVGTMSAQNTFLDGQSPAYDIGTGGDSALFSINGTALVMKVTPDRPIQNPYIINITAGGTGLFGDNNHHIIPIHVELPPSVPPAVSAGPDLVVTEGGTVTINGTASDIDPEDTMTVQWTQHPAHPVIPLHDITSPTTSFTAPLVLQNTTITLTLTATDSRNTAASDNMTVTISDTPLPPGAFVTTWRTVSPNESIIIPVGGAAGAYNIDWGDGTISFNVTGDQTHTYASPGWHTVTISGDFTRIKLGDNTANALKLVSIDQWGDMQWSSMQLAFKNARNMVYRAADAPDLSRVTDMSQMFASANSFNSNISSWDVSRVTDMSRMFAHTVSFNGDISSWNVSRVTDMSTMFYNTPSFNQNISSWDVSRVTDMSWMFAQTASFNQNLPSWNVSRVTDMRAMFYNAYDFNGDISNWNVSQVTDMSTMFDGASSFRQNL
;
A
#
# COMPACT_ATOMS: atom_id res chain seq x y z
N MET A 1 2.14 -6.28 20.19
CA MET A 1 3.28 -6.99 19.56
C MET A 1 4.63 -6.29 19.83
N ASN A 2 4.87 -5.78 21.07
CA ASN A 2 6.05 -4.96 21.40
C ASN A 2 6.80 -5.40 22.68
N ASP A 3 6.59 -6.61 23.20
CA ASP A 3 7.13 -7.00 24.52
C ASP A 3 7.99 -8.29 24.55
N VAL A 4 8.54 -8.73 23.42
CA VAL A 4 9.41 -9.93 23.37
C VAL A 4 10.67 -9.70 22.54
N ILE A 5 11.55 -8.78 22.95
CA ILE A 5 12.96 -8.82 22.52
C ILE A 5 13.85 -8.28 23.66
N ALA A 6 14.08 -9.10 24.68
CA ALA A 6 15.13 -8.86 25.67
C ALA A 6 15.67 -10.19 26.22
N THR A 7 16.50 -10.88 25.44
CA THR A 7 17.70 -11.67 25.85
C THR A 7 18.20 -12.52 24.66
N ASN A 8 19.48 -12.32 24.28
CA ASN A 8 20.33 -13.07 23.33
C ASN A 8 19.88 -14.51 22.96
N THR A 9 19.78 -14.96 21.70
CA THR A 9 20.81 -15.15 20.64
C THR A 9 20.13 -15.55 19.30
N TYR A 10 20.77 -15.26 18.15
CA TYR A 10 20.29 -15.34 16.75
C TYR A 10 20.04 -16.76 16.16
N SER A 11 18.95 -16.92 15.36
CA SER A 11 18.95 -17.21 13.90
C SER A 11 17.54 -17.56 13.33
N PRO A 12 17.26 -17.29 12.04
CA PRO A 12 15.91 -17.36 11.46
C PRO A 12 15.47 -18.80 11.15
N ILE A 13 14.23 -19.10 11.53
CA ILE A 13 13.53 -20.36 11.26
C ILE A 13 12.95 -20.31 9.83
N ARG A 14 13.30 -21.25 8.95
CA ARG A 14 12.50 -21.53 7.74
C ARG A 14 11.35 -22.44 8.14
N GLY A 15 10.11 -21.99 7.97
CA GLY A 15 8.91 -22.80 8.20
C GLY A 15 7.85 -22.54 7.13
N SER A 16 7.31 -23.60 6.56
CA SER A 16 6.11 -23.56 5.73
C SER A 16 4.88 -23.56 6.64
N MET A 17 3.91 -22.68 6.37
CA MET A 17 2.68 -22.55 7.14
C MET A 17 1.57 -23.37 6.45
N CYS A 18 1.02 -24.39 7.12
CA CYS A 18 -0.23 -25.05 6.71
C CYS A 18 -1.34 -24.63 7.67
N LEU A 19 -2.39 -24.01 7.15
CA LEU A 19 -3.62 -23.69 7.87
C LEU A 19 -4.60 -24.86 7.71
N ASP A 20 -4.79 -25.65 8.76
CA ASP A 20 -5.95 -26.53 8.87
C ASP A 20 -7.05 -25.81 9.64
N ARG A 21 -8.27 -25.82 9.09
CA ARG A 21 -9.46 -25.17 9.66
C ARG A 21 -10.21 -26.19 10.54
N PRO A 22 -10.42 -25.94 11.84
CA PRO A 22 -11.43 -26.65 12.62
C PRO A 22 -12.72 -25.83 12.70
N ASP A 23 -13.86 -26.52 12.60
CA ASP A 23 -15.21 -25.98 12.72
C ASP A 23 -15.52 -25.45 14.13
N GLY A 24 -16.34 -24.38 14.23
CA GLY A 24 -17.09 -24.02 15.44
C GLY A 24 -16.66 -22.73 16.16
N VAL A 25 -17.64 -21.91 16.50
CA VAL A 25 -17.55 -20.50 16.95
C VAL A 25 -17.13 -20.34 18.43
N GLY A 26 -16.33 -19.30 18.72
CA GLY A 26 -16.14 -18.68 20.05
C GLY A 26 -14.70 -18.76 20.58
N ASP A 27 -14.01 -17.62 20.68
CA ASP A 27 -12.61 -17.43 21.12
C ASP A 27 -11.62 -18.53 20.70
N GLY A 28 -11.04 -18.36 19.52
CA GLY A 28 -10.23 -19.37 18.86
C GLY A 28 -8.75 -19.30 19.23
N ALA A 29 -8.22 -20.39 19.78
CA ALA A 29 -6.79 -20.61 19.91
C ALA A 29 -6.24 -21.38 18.71
N PHE A 30 -5.19 -20.90 18.03
CA PHE A 30 -4.53 -21.67 16.97
C PHE A 30 -3.27 -22.38 17.49
N LYS A 31 -3.02 -23.60 17.01
CA LYS A 31 -1.84 -24.38 17.38
C LYS A 31 -0.75 -24.27 16.31
N ILE A 32 0.45 -23.90 16.73
CA ILE A 32 1.66 -23.90 15.94
C ILE A 32 2.48 -25.14 16.32
N ARG A 33 2.87 -25.93 15.32
CA ARG A 33 3.78 -27.07 15.47
C ARG A 33 5.14 -26.69 14.92
N LEU A 34 6.16 -26.70 15.77
CA LEU A 34 7.53 -26.31 15.44
C LEU A 34 8.48 -27.51 15.56
N LEU A 35 9.44 -27.62 14.65
CA LEU A 35 10.47 -28.65 14.67
C LEU A 35 11.71 -28.09 15.37
N ASP A 36 12.16 -28.76 16.44
CA ASP A 36 13.40 -28.35 17.12
C ASP A 36 14.66 -28.82 16.37
N ASN A 37 15.81 -28.30 16.80
CA ASN A 37 17.13 -28.59 16.22
C ASN A 37 17.60 -30.04 16.42
N ARG A 38 16.79 -30.93 17.00
CA ARG A 38 17.01 -32.38 17.09
C ARG A 38 15.98 -33.19 16.29
N GLY A 39 15.14 -32.52 15.50
CA GLY A 39 14.12 -33.15 14.67
C GLY A 39 12.88 -33.60 15.44
N LYS A 40 12.61 -33.03 16.64
CA LYS A 40 11.42 -33.36 17.43
C LYS A 40 10.38 -32.25 17.32
N TRP A 41 9.12 -32.64 17.09
CA TRP A 41 7.99 -31.73 16.99
C TRP A 41 7.55 -31.22 18.36
N ILE A 42 7.27 -29.92 18.44
CA ILE A 42 6.80 -29.21 19.63
C ILE A 42 5.53 -28.42 19.26
N ASP A 43 4.45 -28.67 19.99
CA ASP A 43 3.16 -27.99 19.77
C ASP A 43 2.99 -26.84 20.78
N ARG A 44 2.46 -25.70 20.29
CA ARG A 44 2.15 -24.49 21.08
C ARG A 44 0.81 -23.90 20.65
N THR A 45 0.03 -23.41 21.60
CA THR A 45 -1.29 -22.81 21.38
C THR A 45 -1.20 -21.30 21.61
N VAL A 46 -1.81 -20.50 20.72
CA VAL A 46 -1.88 -19.02 20.82
C VAL A 46 -3.34 -18.59 20.75
N ASP A 47 -3.80 -17.87 21.79
CA ASP A 47 -5.15 -17.32 21.90
C ASP A 47 -5.21 -15.90 21.31
N TYR A 48 -6.31 -15.53 20.67
CA TYR A 48 -6.58 -14.15 20.25
C TYR A 48 -8.04 -13.74 20.54
N HIS A 49 -8.29 -12.42 20.63
CA HIS A 49 -9.60 -11.80 20.83
C HIS A 49 -9.81 -10.75 19.73
N ILE A 50 -11.00 -10.68 19.13
CA ILE A 50 -11.35 -9.74 18.05
C ILE A 50 -12.41 -8.78 18.59
N ASP A 51 -12.12 -7.47 18.57
CA ASP A 51 -13.14 -6.42 18.53
C ASP A 51 -12.98 -5.63 17.21
N ASP A 52 -14.04 -5.74 16.40
CA ASP A 52 -14.52 -4.94 15.27
C ASP A 52 -13.60 -4.52 14.10
N LEU A 53 -13.84 -5.18 12.96
CA LEU A 53 -13.48 -4.81 11.60
C LEU A 53 -14.72 -4.88 10.70
N PHE A 54 -15.16 -3.73 10.16
CA PHE A 54 -16.01 -3.49 8.98
C PHE A 54 -15.71 -2.02 8.60
N GLU A 55 -15.45 -1.53 7.38
CA GLU A 55 -15.47 -1.99 5.97
C GLU A 55 -14.61 -0.95 5.16
N PRO A 56 -14.37 -1.11 3.84
CA PRO A 56 -13.28 -0.45 3.10
C PRO A 56 -13.67 0.91 2.46
N PRO A 57 -12.74 1.86 2.30
CA PRO A 57 -12.95 2.98 1.39
C PRO A 57 -12.58 2.59 -0.04
N SER A 58 -13.55 2.86 -0.89
CA SER A 58 -13.50 2.89 -2.34
C SER A 58 -12.53 3.95 -2.90
N THR A 59 -12.16 3.70 -4.15
CA THR A 59 -11.40 4.52 -5.09
C THR A 59 -12.10 5.84 -5.44
N GLN A 60 -11.43 6.98 -5.22
CA GLN A 60 -11.55 8.18 -6.06
C GLN A 60 -10.48 9.23 -5.70
N LEU A 61 -10.02 9.96 -6.73
CA LEU A 61 -9.18 11.18 -6.72
C LEU A 61 -7.64 11.03 -6.67
N ILE A 62 -7.10 10.50 -7.77
CA ILE A 62 -5.94 11.10 -8.44
C ILE A 62 -6.51 12.05 -9.50
N ASP A 63 -6.80 13.28 -9.08
CA ASP A 63 -6.88 14.47 -9.91
C ASP A 63 -6.90 15.67 -8.95
N GLU A 64 -6.06 16.67 -9.26
CA GLU A 64 -5.79 17.92 -8.48
C GLU A 64 -4.73 17.88 -7.37
N VAL A 65 -3.43 17.79 -7.72
CA VAL A 65 -2.40 18.79 -7.33
C VAL A 65 -1.28 18.87 -8.40
N PHE A 66 -1.65 18.97 -9.69
CA PHE A 66 -0.79 19.58 -10.72
C PHE A 66 -1.42 20.89 -11.19
N LYS A 67 -1.56 21.82 -10.25
CA LYS A 67 -2.06 23.17 -10.56
C LYS A 67 -1.55 24.25 -9.61
N VAL A 68 -0.24 24.34 -9.41
CA VAL A 68 0.47 25.63 -9.21
C VAL A 68 1.91 25.46 -9.69
N LEU A 69 2.15 25.70 -10.99
CA LEU A 69 3.34 26.34 -11.56
C LEU A 69 3.23 26.32 -13.11
N GLU A 70 2.11 26.89 -13.59
CA GLU A 70 1.96 27.30 -14.99
C GLU A 70 1.49 28.77 -15.03
N GLU A 71 2.12 29.59 -14.20
CA GLU A 71 2.21 31.03 -14.42
C GLU A 71 3.67 31.39 -14.23
N THR A 72 4.47 31.34 -15.31
CA THR A 72 5.22 32.49 -15.84
C THR A 72 6.06 32.00 -17.03
N PHE A 73 5.71 32.45 -18.25
CA PHE A 73 6.46 32.32 -19.53
C PHE A 73 6.44 30.91 -20.20
N GLY A 74 6.08 30.70 -21.47
CA GLY A 74 5.95 31.60 -22.63
C GLY A 74 6.74 31.08 -23.83
N ASP A 75 6.16 30.15 -24.58
CA ASP A 75 6.30 29.73 -25.99
C ASP A 75 7.41 30.33 -26.93
N LYS A 76 8.07 29.46 -27.73
CA LYS A 76 8.30 29.51 -29.22
C LYS A 76 9.69 29.12 -29.81
N SER A 77 9.68 27.99 -30.55
CA SER A 77 10.12 27.72 -31.95
C SER A 77 11.59 27.73 -32.47
N ASN A 78 11.96 26.58 -33.08
CA ASN A 78 12.50 26.32 -34.45
C ASN A 78 14.00 26.26 -34.84
N GLU A 79 14.40 25.04 -35.27
CA GLU A 79 15.04 24.58 -36.53
C GLU A 79 16.35 25.22 -37.10
N ALA A 80 17.36 24.36 -37.39
CA ALA A 80 17.81 23.99 -38.76
C ALA A 80 19.34 23.71 -38.91
N ASP A 81 19.66 22.43 -39.09
CA ASP A 81 20.38 21.80 -40.22
C ASP A 81 21.87 22.07 -40.62
N GLN A 82 22.58 20.93 -40.73
CA GLN A 82 23.46 20.47 -41.84
C GLN A 82 24.99 20.72 -41.88
N LYS A 83 25.70 19.63 -41.52
CA LYS A 83 26.52 18.73 -42.39
C LYS A 83 27.78 19.28 -43.14
N LYS A 84 28.90 18.56 -42.88
CA LYS A 84 29.66 17.66 -43.80
C LYS A 84 31.11 18.01 -44.17
N ASN A 85 31.93 16.95 -44.02
CA ASN A 85 32.99 16.41 -44.90
C ASN A 85 34.46 16.85 -44.65
N VAL A 86 35.43 16.01 -44.21
CA VAL A 86 35.91 14.63 -44.56
C VAL A 86 37.34 14.72 -45.15
N LYS A 87 38.36 14.08 -44.52
CA LYS A 87 39.19 12.93 -45.04
C LYS A 87 40.60 12.76 -44.40
N GLN A 88 40.82 11.53 -43.88
CA GLN A 88 42.04 10.65 -43.97
C GLN A 88 43.31 11.03 -43.15
N LYS A 89 44.12 10.11 -42.56
CA LYS A 89 44.24 8.63 -42.60
C LYS A 89 45.17 8.09 -41.46
N LYS A 90 44.70 7.03 -40.77
CA LYS A 90 45.33 5.83 -40.13
C LYS A 90 46.85 5.77 -39.81
N VAL A 91 47.17 5.24 -38.61
CA VAL A 91 47.90 3.94 -38.42
C VAL A 91 47.31 3.17 -37.24
N LYS A 92 47.23 1.84 -37.40
CA LYS A 92 46.59 0.83 -36.54
C LYS A 92 47.67 -0.11 -35.99
N VAL A 93 47.57 -0.52 -34.73
CA VAL A 93 48.24 -1.75 -34.23
C VAL A 93 47.18 -2.57 -33.48
N ASP A 94 46.82 -3.71 -34.05
CA ASP A 94 45.93 -4.72 -33.47
C ASP A 94 46.75 -5.70 -32.61
N VAL A 95 46.25 -6.04 -31.42
CA VAL A 95 46.52 -7.34 -30.78
C VAL A 95 45.17 -7.99 -30.50
N LYS A 96 44.97 -9.21 -31.03
CA LYS A 96 43.80 -10.06 -30.84
C LYS A 96 44.22 -11.41 -30.24
N VAL A 97 43.22 -12.13 -29.75
CA VAL A 97 43.05 -13.61 -29.58
C VAL A 97 42.89 -13.98 -28.09
N LYS A 98 41.93 -14.81 -27.62
CA LYS A 98 40.68 -15.45 -28.10
C LYS A 98 40.00 -15.98 -26.82
N LEU A 99 38.66 -15.97 -26.73
CA LEU A 99 37.92 -16.80 -25.76
C LEU A 99 37.26 -17.97 -26.50
N ALA A 100 37.46 -19.17 -25.98
CA ALA A 100 36.73 -20.37 -26.37
C ALA A 100 35.51 -20.52 -25.43
N ALA A 101 34.36 -20.86 -25.99
CA ALA A 101 33.11 -21.07 -25.27
C ALA A 101 33.10 -22.43 -24.54
N PRO A 102 32.39 -22.56 -23.39
CA PRO A 102 31.95 -23.85 -22.90
C PRO A 102 30.46 -24.11 -23.18
N GLU A 103 30.17 -25.39 -23.38
CA GLU A 103 28.88 -26.00 -23.67
C GLU A 103 28.03 -26.18 -22.39
N THR A 104 26.71 -25.96 -22.55
CA THR A 104 25.55 -26.60 -21.86
C THR A 104 25.42 -26.68 -20.33
N VAL A 105 24.36 -25.99 -19.86
CA VAL A 105 23.24 -26.36 -18.95
C VAL A 105 23.53 -26.80 -17.49
N GLY A 106 22.98 -26.02 -16.56
CA GLY A 106 22.62 -26.40 -15.19
C GLY A 106 22.34 -25.19 -14.29
N GLU A 107 21.09 -25.01 -13.85
CA GLU A 107 20.58 -23.88 -13.05
C GLU A 107 21.34 -23.61 -11.73
N VAL A 108 21.33 -22.33 -11.31
CA VAL A 108 20.85 -21.80 -10.01
C VAL A 108 21.65 -20.56 -9.57
N VAL A 109 20.97 -19.39 -9.64
CA VAL A 109 21.01 -18.21 -8.74
C VAL A 109 22.34 -17.45 -8.57
N GLY A 110 22.36 -16.15 -8.87
CA GLY A 110 23.44 -15.26 -8.43
C GLY A 110 23.22 -13.78 -8.77
N ILE A 111 23.00 -12.97 -7.73
CA ILE A 111 23.06 -11.51 -7.65
C ILE A 111 24.40 -10.98 -8.21
N LEU A 112 24.43 -9.79 -8.84
CA LEU A 112 25.69 -9.04 -8.98
C LEU A 112 25.50 -7.51 -8.95
N THR A 113 26.19 -6.92 -7.97
CA THR A 113 26.42 -5.52 -7.63
C THR A 113 27.51 -4.89 -8.52
N TYR A 114 27.46 -3.56 -8.71
CA TYR A 114 28.67 -2.78 -8.98
C TYR A 114 28.77 -1.50 -8.15
N ALA A 115 30.02 -1.22 -7.84
CA ALA A 115 30.60 -0.11 -7.14
C ALA A 115 31.72 0.45 -8.07
N LEU A 116 32.25 1.68 -8.03
CA LEU A 116 32.37 2.70 -6.99
C LEU A 116 33.20 3.90 -7.58
N ILE A 117 33.19 5.07 -6.91
CA ILE A 117 34.21 6.16 -6.86
C ILE A 117 34.09 7.39 -7.80
N GLU A 118 33.82 8.53 -7.17
CA GLU A 118 34.43 9.84 -7.45
C GLU A 118 35.20 10.33 -6.21
N VAL A 119 36.23 11.21 -6.35
CA VAL A 119 36.52 12.36 -5.45
C VAL A 119 37.35 13.44 -6.22
N TRP A 120 37.69 14.60 -5.64
CA TRP A 120 37.23 15.99 -5.82
C TRP A 120 38.48 16.94 -5.79
N ARG A 121 38.52 18.23 -6.19
CA ARG A 121 38.13 19.52 -5.49
C ARG A 121 38.02 20.75 -6.45
N CYS A 122 37.13 21.75 -6.29
CA CYS A 122 37.09 22.95 -5.38
C CYS A 122 38.32 23.89 -5.56
N ASN A 123 38.27 25.23 -5.68
CA ASN A 123 37.35 26.24 -5.14
C ASN A 123 37.43 27.62 -5.87
N GLU A 124 36.41 28.46 -5.63
CA GLU A 124 36.41 29.95 -5.47
C GLU A 124 36.41 30.95 -6.66
N THR A 125 35.20 31.51 -6.89
CA THR A 125 34.77 32.93 -7.00
C THR A 125 35.57 33.99 -7.78
N VAL A 126 34.89 34.68 -8.70
CA VAL A 126 34.57 36.15 -8.68
C VAL A 126 33.74 36.51 -9.94
N ASN A 127 32.64 37.24 -9.74
CA ASN A 127 31.78 37.82 -10.79
C ASN A 127 32.43 39.06 -11.47
N ILE A 128 32.31 39.18 -12.79
CA ILE A 128 32.21 40.47 -13.51
C ILE A 128 31.28 40.31 -14.73
N CYS A 129 30.30 41.20 -14.85
CA CYS A 129 29.44 41.39 -16.03
C CYS A 129 30.13 42.30 -17.06
N TYR A 130 30.01 42.02 -18.37
CA TYR A 130 29.34 42.84 -19.39
C TYR A 130 29.76 42.50 -20.84
N ASP A 131 28.75 42.58 -21.71
CA ASP A 131 28.71 42.87 -23.16
C ASP A 131 29.32 41.91 -24.20
N SER A 132 28.43 41.50 -25.11
CA SER A 132 28.74 41.14 -26.51
C SER A 132 28.64 42.41 -27.39
N PRO A 133 28.88 42.39 -28.72
CA PRO A 133 29.31 41.29 -29.58
C PRO A 133 30.41 41.70 -30.61
N ASP A 134 30.75 40.74 -31.47
CA ASP A 134 31.17 40.89 -32.89
C ASP A 134 32.53 40.31 -33.31
N SER A 135 32.38 39.22 -34.09
CA SER A 135 33.08 38.84 -35.33
C SER A 135 34.62 38.84 -35.44
N ILE A 136 35.14 37.62 -35.58
CA ILE A 136 35.99 37.10 -36.68
C ILE A 136 37.28 37.87 -37.02
N ASP A 137 38.43 37.22 -36.80
CA ASP A 137 39.34 36.86 -37.91
C ASP A 137 40.46 35.92 -37.40
N GLU A 138 40.70 34.85 -38.17
CA GLU A 138 41.75 33.86 -37.97
C GLU A 138 43.04 34.39 -38.62
N ILE A 139 44.11 34.53 -37.84
CA ILE A 139 45.48 34.75 -38.33
C ILE A 139 46.31 33.56 -37.88
N GLU A 140 46.74 32.73 -38.83
CA GLU A 140 47.87 31.82 -38.63
C GLU A 140 49.17 32.63 -38.67
N ALA A 141 49.93 32.59 -37.57
CA ALA A 141 51.37 32.86 -37.59
C ALA A 141 52.05 31.98 -36.52
N GLU A 142 53.04 31.22 -36.98
CA GLU A 142 53.94 30.41 -36.16
C GLU A 142 54.58 31.26 -35.04
N SER A 143 54.34 30.87 -33.78
CA SER A 143 55.24 31.23 -32.69
C SER A 143 55.35 30.08 -31.71
N THR A 144 56.57 29.57 -31.61
CA THR A 144 57.08 28.74 -30.53
C THR A 144 56.76 29.33 -29.16
N GLU A 145 55.81 28.76 -28.43
CA GLU A 145 55.79 28.68 -26.95
C GLU A 145 54.57 27.87 -26.47
N GLN A 146 54.75 27.12 -25.38
CA GLN A 146 53.75 26.21 -24.80
C GLN A 146 52.52 26.98 -24.28
N THR A 147 51.34 26.78 -24.90
CA THR A 147 50.06 27.27 -24.36
C THR A 147 49.12 26.13 -23.97
N THR A 148 48.60 26.23 -22.75
CA THR A 148 47.69 25.30 -22.07
C THR A 148 46.25 25.50 -22.57
N GLY A 149 45.57 24.42 -22.98
CA GLY A 149 44.15 24.43 -23.39
C GLY A 149 43.26 23.60 -22.45
N TRP A 150 41.98 23.93 -22.34
CA TRP A 150 40.99 23.24 -21.51
C TRP A 150 39.95 22.52 -22.40
N VAL A 151 39.53 21.32 -22.00
CA VAL A 151 38.44 20.56 -22.64
C VAL A 151 37.20 20.66 -21.76
N LEU A 152 36.05 21.04 -22.33
CA LEU A 152 34.75 21.02 -21.65
C LEU A 152 33.89 19.91 -22.28
N ILE A 153 33.38 18.96 -21.49
CA ILE A 153 32.48 17.90 -21.95
C ILE A 153 31.07 18.28 -21.52
N SER A 154 30.22 18.74 -22.45
CA SER A 154 28.99 19.43 -22.06
C SER A 154 27.75 18.54 -21.90
N THR A 155 27.69 17.34 -22.50
CA THR A 155 26.51 16.45 -22.44
C THR A 155 26.82 15.02 -22.88
N THR A 156 26.20 14.03 -22.23
CA THR A 156 26.23 12.58 -22.54
C THR A 156 24.83 12.11 -22.97
N GLN A 157 24.72 11.28 -24.02
CA GLN A 157 23.46 10.72 -24.50
C GLN A 157 23.61 9.22 -24.82
N LEU A 158 22.52 8.46 -24.66
CA LEU A 158 22.37 7.08 -25.13
C LEU A 158 21.69 7.08 -26.50
N MET A 159 22.17 6.25 -27.43
CA MET A 159 21.53 6.04 -28.73
C MET A 159 21.24 4.53 -28.93
N PRO A 160 20.03 4.14 -29.36
CA PRO A 160 19.75 2.77 -29.78
C PRO A 160 20.63 2.38 -30.98
N ASP A 161 21.12 1.14 -31.03
CA ASP A 161 22.01 0.65 -32.10
C ASP A 161 21.28 0.32 -33.42
N THR A 162 19.98 0.64 -33.53
CA THR A 162 19.11 0.26 -34.64
C THR A 162 18.50 1.46 -35.36
N ASP A 163 19.32 2.27 -36.02
CA ASP A 163 18.94 2.74 -37.36
C ASP A 163 20.12 3.31 -38.15
N SER A 164 20.29 2.82 -39.37
CA SER A 164 21.35 3.24 -40.28
C SER A 164 21.06 4.56 -41.02
N ASP A 165 19.94 5.23 -40.78
CA ASP A 165 19.62 6.52 -41.38
C ASP A 165 18.41 7.15 -40.66
N ASN A 166 18.59 7.96 -39.61
CA ASN A 166 17.68 9.07 -39.22
C ASN A 166 18.21 9.88 -38.02
N ALA A 167 17.82 11.16 -37.97
CA ALA A 167 18.30 12.20 -37.04
C ALA A 167 17.91 11.97 -35.56
N PRO A 168 18.61 12.59 -34.59
CA PRO A 168 18.31 12.41 -33.16
C PRO A 168 16.92 12.94 -32.80
N ARG A 169 16.15 12.19 -32.02
CA ARG A 169 14.97 12.72 -31.31
C ARG A 169 15.47 13.61 -30.17
N THR A 170 15.22 14.91 -30.25
CA THR A 170 15.49 15.85 -29.15
C THR A 170 14.28 15.91 -28.22
N SER A 171 14.31 15.19 -27.09
CA SER A 171 13.52 15.58 -25.92
C SER A 171 14.43 16.36 -24.97
N THR A 172 14.14 17.65 -24.85
CA THR A 172 14.72 18.53 -23.85
C THR A 172 14.03 18.31 -22.52
N SER A 173 14.56 17.44 -21.66
CA SER A 173 14.30 17.51 -20.22
C SER A 173 15.47 16.99 -19.40
N GLY A 174 16.07 17.88 -18.60
CA GLY A 174 16.81 17.53 -17.40
C GLY A 174 18.15 16.81 -17.57
N TYR A 175 19.19 17.51 -18.04
CA TYR A 175 20.56 17.05 -17.89
C TYR A 175 21.37 18.05 -17.06
N THR A 176 21.71 17.70 -15.82
CA THR A 176 22.75 18.37 -15.04
C THR A 176 24.05 17.58 -15.18
N ALA A 177 24.99 18.08 -15.98
CA ALA A 177 26.35 17.57 -16.02
C ALA A 177 27.26 18.46 -15.15
N THR A 178 27.83 17.90 -14.09
CA THR A 178 28.82 18.59 -13.25
C THR A 178 30.21 18.38 -13.85
N THR A 179 30.71 19.31 -14.66
CA THR A 179 32.10 19.21 -15.14
C THR A 179 33.09 19.81 -14.14
N ARG A 180 34.07 19.01 -13.71
CA ARG A 180 35.29 19.50 -13.05
C ARG A 180 36.34 19.88 -14.10
N SER A 181 36.64 21.17 -14.23
CA SER A 181 37.77 21.64 -15.03
C SER A 181 39.10 21.31 -14.33
N ALA A 182 39.97 20.54 -14.98
CA ALA A 182 41.35 20.30 -14.53
C ALA A 182 42.36 20.93 -15.50
N LYS A 183 43.25 21.80 -14.98
CA LYS A 183 44.37 22.39 -15.74
C LYS A 183 45.53 21.40 -15.65
N THR A 184 45.98 20.83 -16.76
CA THR A 184 47.20 20.03 -16.77
C THR A 184 48.03 20.29 -18.02
N THR A 185 49.34 20.13 -17.87
CA THR A 185 50.38 20.34 -18.89
C THR A 185 50.84 19.02 -19.55
N SER A 186 50.01 17.97 -19.61
CA SER A 186 50.37 16.70 -20.27
C SER A 186 49.22 16.06 -21.06
N THR A 187 49.56 15.46 -22.20
CA THR A 187 48.67 15.04 -23.29
C THR A 187 48.00 13.66 -23.10
N ASN A 188 47.84 13.16 -21.88
CA ASN A 188 47.16 11.87 -21.65
C ASN A 188 45.94 12.05 -20.74
N PHE A 189 44.76 12.00 -21.33
CA PHE A 189 43.48 11.92 -20.61
C PHE A 189 43.24 10.47 -20.17
N THR A 190 43.30 10.21 -18.86
CA THR A 190 42.75 9.00 -18.24
C THR A 190 41.87 9.46 -17.08
N GLY A 191 40.56 9.53 -17.32
CA GLY A 191 39.56 9.89 -16.33
C GLY A 191 38.23 9.22 -16.68
N SER A 192 37.52 8.73 -15.67
CA SER A 192 36.17 8.18 -15.76
C SER A 192 35.15 9.31 -15.84
N ILE A 193 34.20 9.20 -16.77
CA ILE A 193 33.04 10.10 -16.87
C ILE A 193 31.83 9.31 -16.38
N SER A 194 31.27 9.71 -15.24
CA SER A 194 30.03 9.16 -14.70
C SER A 194 28.87 10.06 -15.11
N ALA A 195 27.86 9.51 -15.78
CA ALA A 195 26.64 10.22 -16.13
C ALA A 195 25.43 9.34 -15.79
N THR A 196 24.47 9.90 -15.07
CA THR A 196 23.18 9.25 -14.80
C THR A 196 22.20 9.67 -15.89
N VAL A 197 21.73 8.71 -16.68
CA VAL A 197 20.74 8.95 -17.74
C VAL A 197 19.38 8.47 -17.24
N TYR A 198 18.41 9.39 -17.13
CA TYR A 198 17.01 9.06 -16.93
C TYR A 198 16.32 9.10 -18.29
N ASP A 199 16.13 7.95 -18.92
CA ASP A 199 15.32 7.82 -20.12
C ASP A 199 14.25 6.75 -19.88
N SER A 200 13.00 7.10 -20.10
CA SER A 200 11.84 6.24 -19.90
C SER A 200 11.65 5.22 -21.04
N ASN A 201 12.51 5.23 -22.06
CA ASN A 201 12.41 4.40 -23.26
C ASN A 201 13.58 3.41 -23.42
N ILE A 202 14.26 3.02 -22.34
CA ILE A 202 15.38 2.07 -22.41
C ILE A 202 14.84 0.63 -22.28
N GLU A 203 14.89 -0.12 -23.38
CA GLU A 203 14.57 -1.56 -23.43
C GLU A 203 15.68 -2.43 -22.79
N PRO A 204 15.36 -3.35 -21.86
CA PRO A 204 16.27 -4.36 -21.32
C PRO A 204 16.88 -5.26 -22.41
N GLY A 205 18.09 -5.76 -22.22
CA GLY A 205 18.78 -6.62 -23.20
C GLY A 205 19.30 -5.92 -24.46
N HIS A 206 18.91 -4.66 -24.71
CA HIS A 206 19.44 -3.87 -25.82
C HIS A 206 20.80 -3.27 -25.51
N THR A 207 21.62 -3.17 -26.56
CA THR A 207 22.95 -2.56 -26.50
C THR A 207 22.84 -1.12 -26.97
N TYR A 208 23.13 -0.18 -26.09
CA TYR A 208 23.09 1.25 -26.38
C TYR A 208 24.50 1.77 -26.58
N LYS A 209 24.66 2.63 -27.59
CA LYS A 209 25.92 3.35 -27.80
C LYS A 209 25.95 4.57 -26.90
N TYR A 210 26.96 4.60 -26.03
CA TYR A 210 27.26 5.71 -25.15
C TYR A 210 28.21 6.66 -25.88
N VAL A 211 27.79 7.90 -26.09
CA VAL A 211 28.60 8.94 -26.78
C VAL A 211 28.70 10.19 -25.91
N ALA A 212 29.85 10.87 -25.96
CA ALA A 212 30.06 12.17 -25.33
C ALA A 212 30.44 13.23 -26.35
N ARG A 213 30.05 14.48 -26.10
CA ARG A 213 30.43 15.62 -26.94
C ARG A 213 31.52 16.42 -26.24
N ALA A 214 32.66 16.61 -26.90
CA ALA A 214 33.75 17.45 -26.39
C ALA A 214 33.77 18.81 -27.11
N LEU A 215 33.93 19.89 -26.36
CA LEU A 215 34.24 21.22 -26.89
C LEU A 215 35.73 21.46 -26.72
N LEU A 216 36.44 21.64 -27.84
CA LEU A 216 37.86 22.02 -27.87
C LEU A 216 37.94 23.47 -28.37
N ASN A 217 38.46 24.38 -27.54
CA ASN A 217 38.69 25.79 -27.91
C ASN A 217 37.51 26.48 -28.63
N GLY A 218 36.31 26.37 -28.08
CA GLY A 218 35.15 27.14 -28.55
C GLY A 218 34.50 26.67 -29.86
N SER A 219 34.96 25.57 -30.47
CA SER A 219 34.33 24.98 -31.66
C SER A 219 33.79 23.58 -31.32
N ALA A 220 32.49 23.34 -31.60
CA ALA A 220 31.85 22.05 -31.32
C ALA A 220 32.54 20.91 -32.08
N SER A 221 33.05 19.89 -31.38
CA SER A 221 33.59 18.69 -32.02
C SER A 221 32.58 17.53 -31.99
N ASP A 222 32.77 16.59 -32.92
CA ASP A 222 31.92 15.41 -33.16
C ASP A 222 31.69 14.56 -31.90
N TYR A 223 30.56 13.82 -31.89
CA TYR A 223 30.26 12.84 -30.84
C TYR A 223 31.37 11.78 -30.76
N ILE A 224 31.99 11.65 -29.59
CA ILE A 224 33.01 10.67 -29.27
C ILE A 224 32.32 9.41 -28.72
N PRO A 225 32.40 8.26 -29.40
CA PRO A 225 31.90 7.00 -28.88
C PRO A 225 32.74 6.56 -27.68
N LEU A 226 32.09 6.44 -26.52
CA LEU A 226 32.70 6.07 -25.26
C LEU A 226 32.54 4.57 -24.95
N GLY A 227 31.59 3.89 -25.58
CA GLY A 227 31.41 2.45 -25.47
C GLY A 227 29.99 1.99 -25.76
N ASN A 228 29.76 0.70 -25.55
CA ASN A 228 28.44 0.08 -25.61
C ASN A 228 28.05 -0.35 -24.20
N ILE A 229 26.81 -0.08 -23.79
CA ILE A 229 26.23 -0.59 -22.54
C ILE A 229 25.09 -1.53 -22.89
N THR A 230 25.10 -2.73 -22.31
CA THR A 230 24.02 -3.71 -22.45
C THR A 230 23.37 -3.87 -21.08
N LEU A 231 22.08 -3.57 -20.97
CA LEU A 231 21.35 -3.76 -19.72
C LEU A 231 21.05 -5.24 -19.47
N PRO A 232 21.00 -5.70 -18.19
CA PRO A 232 20.56 -7.05 -17.88
C PRO A 232 19.17 -7.31 -18.46
N ALA A 233 18.97 -8.49 -19.05
CA ALA A 233 17.68 -8.90 -19.57
C ALA A 233 16.71 -9.14 -18.40
N ASP A 234 15.48 -8.67 -18.55
CA ASP A 234 14.42 -8.97 -17.60
C ASP A 234 13.96 -10.43 -17.78
N THR A 235 13.86 -11.13 -16.66
CA THR A 235 13.51 -12.56 -16.57
C THR A 235 12.33 -12.82 -15.63
N THR A 236 11.70 -11.78 -15.11
CA THR A 236 10.60 -11.91 -14.15
C THR A 236 9.28 -11.97 -14.90
N PRO A 237 8.50 -13.05 -14.77
CA PRO A 237 7.22 -13.13 -15.45
C PRO A 237 6.15 -12.25 -14.76
N PRO A 238 5.22 -11.68 -15.54
CA PRO A 238 4.11 -10.90 -15.01
C PRO A 238 3.11 -11.71 -14.17
N VAL A 239 2.33 -11.02 -13.34
CA VAL A 239 1.28 -11.59 -12.48
C VAL A 239 -0.10 -11.08 -12.91
N ILE A 240 -1.04 -12.00 -13.17
CA ILE A 240 -2.44 -11.69 -13.50
C ILE A 240 -3.33 -11.87 -12.26
N VAL A 241 -4.22 -10.91 -12.01
CA VAL A 241 -5.22 -10.92 -10.92
C VAL A 241 -6.62 -10.73 -11.52
N LEU A 242 -7.56 -11.62 -11.19
CA LEU A 242 -8.98 -11.48 -11.58
C LEU A 242 -9.73 -10.61 -10.57
N SER A 243 -10.56 -9.67 -11.05
CA SER A 243 -11.31 -8.74 -10.18
C SER A 243 -12.48 -9.40 -9.44
N GLU A 244 -12.92 -10.56 -9.90
CA GLU A 244 -14.04 -11.34 -9.33
C GLU A 244 -13.65 -12.83 -9.25
N PRO A 245 -14.42 -13.68 -8.53
CA PRO A 245 -14.10 -15.08 -8.37
C PRO A 245 -13.87 -15.82 -9.70
N ALA A 246 -12.88 -16.73 -9.70
CA ALA A 246 -12.51 -17.53 -10.86
C ALA A 246 -13.62 -18.50 -11.32
N ASN A 247 -14.66 -18.74 -10.50
CA ASN A 247 -15.81 -19.57 -10.87
C ASN A 247 -17.09 -18.75 -10.73
N MET A 248 -17.91 -18.73 -11.78
CA MET A 248 -19.17 -17.98 -11.80
C MET A 248 -20.28 -18.73 -12.52
N THR A 249 -21.52 -18.35 -12.23
CA THR A 249 -22.72 -18.85 -12.90
C THR A 249 -23.33 -17.74 -13.76
N LEU A 250 -23.77 -18.11 -14.97
CA LEU A 250 -24.47 -17.24 -15.89
C LEU A 250 -25.85 -17.82 -16.17
N GLN A 251 -26.87 -16.96 -16.19
CA GLN A 251 -28.22 -17.37 -16.57
C GLN A 251 -28.30 -17.57 -18.08
N PHE A 252 -28.99 -18.62 -18.53
CA PHE A 252 -29.17 -18.89 -19.96
C PHE A 252 -29.75 -17.68 -20.70
N GLY A 253 -29.14 -17.34 -21.84
CA GLY A 253 -29.57 -16.24 -22.71
C GLY A 253 -29.13 -14.85 -22.28
N LEU A 254 -28.62 -14.65 -21.06
CA LEU A 254 -28.06 -13.36 -20.65
C LEU A 254 -26.65 -13.15 -21.20
N PRO A 255 -26.32 -11.98 -21.77
CA PRO A 255 -24.99 -11.74 -22.30
C PRO A 255 -23.95 -11.82 -21.18
N TYR A 256 -22.85 -12.52 -21.46
CA TYR A 256 -21.69 -12.52 -20.58
C TYR A 256 -20.99 -11.16 -20.65
N VAL A 257 -20.82 -10.51 -19.50
CA VAL A 257 -20.00 -9.30 -19.35
C VAL A 257 -18.78 -9.66 -18.51
N GLU A 258 -17.58 -9.40 -19.04
CA GLU A 258 -16.32 -9.68 -18.36
C GLU A 258 -16.18 -8.78 -17.11
N PRO A 259 -16.08 -9.35 -15.90
CA PRO A 259 -16.01 -8.57 -14.67
C PRO A 259 -14.66 -7.87 -14.42
N GLY A 260 -13.63 -8.18 -15.22
CA GLY A 260 -12.36 -7.47 -15.22
C GLY A 260 -11.19 -8.27 -14.64
N TYR A 261 -9.99 -7.79 -14.95
CA TYR A 261 -8.69 -8.36 -14.58
C TYR A 261 -7.62 -7.27 -14.62
N GLN A 262 -6.49 -7.52 -13.97
CA GLN A 262 -5.30 -6.68 -13.99
C GLN A 262 -4.06 -7.54 -14.18
N ALA A 263 -3.00 -6.97 -14.77
CA ALA A 263 -1.71 -7.63 -14.89
C ALA A 263 -0.56 -6.66 -14.59
N PHE A 264 0.35 -7.10 -13.72
CA PHE A 264 1.49 -6.30 -13.29
C PHE A 264 2.80 -7.05 -13.43
N ASP A 265 3.85 -6.31 -13.74
CA ASP A 265 5.24 -6.78 -13.77
C ASP A 265 6.16 -5.79 -13.04
N ASP A 266 7.26 -6.29 -12.47
CA ASP A 266 8.19 -5.48 -11.69
C ASP A 266 9.04 -4.52 -12.57
N TYR A 267 9.21 -4.82 -13.86
CA TYR A 267 9.91 -3.99 -14.84
C TYR A 267 8.94 -3.19 -15.73
N ASP A 268 7.92 -3.85 -16.32
CA ASP A 268 6.98 -3.23 -17.23
C ASP A 268 5.80 -2.50 -16.54
N LYS A 269 5.68 -2.63 -15.21
CA LYS A 269 4.62 -2.04 -14.38
C LYS A 269 3.23 -2.56 -14.79
N ASP A 270 2.31 -1.69 -15.20
CA ASP A 270 0.95 -2.08 -15.58
C ASP A 270 0.93 -2.50 -17.04
N ILE A 271 0.73 -3.80 -17.25
CA ILE A 271 0.60 -4.40 -18.59
C ILE A 271 -0.81 -4.98 -18.80
N THR A 272 -1.81 -4.51 -18.04
CA THR A 272 -3.20 -4.98 -18.14
C THR A 272 -3.74 -4.90 -19.58
N GLY A 273 -3.36 -3.85 -20.32
CA GLY A 273 -3.75 -3.68 -21.73
C GLY A 273 -3.16 -4.71 -22.69
N ASN A 274 -2.15 -5.47 -22.27
CA ASN A 274 -1.46 -6.47 -23.07
C ASN A 274 -1.99 -7.90 -22.81
N VAL A 275 -2.90 -8.07 -21.84
CA VAL A 275 -3.49 -9.37 -21.55
C VAL A 275 -4.31 -9.83 -22.75
N THR A 276 -3.99 -11.02 -23.24
CA THR A 276 -4.77 -11.73 -24.24
C THR A 276 -5.83 -12.56 -23.53
N VAL A 277 -7.09 -12.22 -23.78
CA VAL A 277 -8.24 -13.00 -23.31
C VAL A 277 -8.67 -13.96 -24.41
N THR A 278 -8.61 -15.25 -24.13
CA THR A 278 -9.04 -16.29 -25.06
C THR A 278 -10.19 -17.11 -24.46
N GLY A 279 -11.03 -17.69 -25.32
CA GLY A 279 -12.28 -18.32 -24.92
C GLY A 279 -13.47 -17.36 -25.06
N ALA A 280 -14.66 -17.94 -25.22
CA ALA A 280 -15.90 -17.19 -25.35
C ALA A 280 -17.01 -17.96 -24.64
N VAL A 281 -17.86 -17.24 -23.91
CA VAL A 281 -19.05 -17.80 -23.28
C VAL A 281 -20.20 -17.73 -24.27
N ASN A 282 -20.71 -18.87 -24.70
CA ASN A 282 -21.95 -18.91 -25.46
C ASN A 282 -23.12 -19.02 -24.49
N ALA A 283 -23.69 -17.88 -24.12
CA ALA A 283 -24.81 -17.82 -23.19
C ALA A 283 -26.08 -18.52 -23.69
N THR A 284 -26.20 -18.84 -24.99
CA THR A 284 -27.35 -19.54 -25.56
C THR A 284 -27.17 -21.06 -25.60
N ILE A 285 -26.11 -21.59 -24.99
CA ILE A 285 -25.87 -23.03 -24.87
C ILE A 285 -25.53 -23.33 -23.40
N LEU A 286 -26.26 -24.27 -22.79
CA LEU A 286 -25.98 -24.72 -21.42
C LEU A 286 -24.62 -25.41 -21.36
N GLY A 287 -23.91 -25.22 -20.25
CA GLY A 287 -22.62 -25.86 -20.02
C GLY A 287 -21.59 -24.95 -19.36
N THR A 288 -20.38 -25.47 -19.22
CA THR A 288 -19.26 -24.78 -18.60
C THR A 288 -18.29 -24.29 -19.66
N TYR A 289 -17.98 -22.99 -19.60
CA TYR A 289 -17.07 -22.29 -20.50
C TYR A 289 -15.85 -21.86 -19.71
N THR A 290 -14.68 -21.90 -20.34
CA THR A 290 -13.43 -21.41 -19.76
C THR A 290 -12.93 -20.23 -20.57
N ILE A 291 -12.66 -19.14 -19.87
CA ILE A 291 -11.96 -17.95 -20.38
C ILE A 291 -10.55 -18.01 -19.81
N GLN A 292 -9.55 -17.88 -20.67
CA GLN A 292 -8.14 -17.89 -20.30
C GLN A 292 -7.56 -16.50 -20.45
N TYR A 293 -6.70 -16.13 -19.52
CA TYR A 293 -6.03 -14.84 -19.48
C TYR A 293 -4.53 -15.13 -19.49
N ASP A 294 -3.89 -14.69 -20.56
CA ASP A 294 -2.47 -14.86 -20.81
C ASP A 294 -1.84 -13.50 -21.05
N VAL A 295 -0.67 -13.25 -20.49
CA VAL A 295 0.12 -12.06 -20.81
C VAL A 295 1.58 -12.44 -20.84
N THR A 296 2.31 -11.83 -21.75
CA THR A 296 3.75 -11.91 -21.84
C THR A 296 4.27 -10.49 -21.76
N ASP A 297 5.29 -10.28 -20.95
CA ASP A 297 5.94 -8.99 -20.81
C ASP A 297 6.72 -8.60 -22.08
N SER A 298 7.32 -7.41 -22.09
CA SER A 298 8.08 -6.92 -23.24
C SER A 298 9.38 -7.71 -23.49
N SER A 299 9.87 -8.41 -22.47
CA SER A 299 11.09 -9.23 -22.47
C SER A 299 10.85 -10.68 -22.91
N GLY A 300 9.60 -11.10 -23.06
CA GLY A 300 9.20 -12.44 -23.48
C GLY A 300 8.92 -13.43 -22.36
N ASN A 301 8.87 -13.00 -21.08
CA ASN A 301 8.47 -13.87 -19.98
C ASN A 301 6.94 -13.93 -19.88
N ALA A 302 6.40 -15.15 -19.88
CA ALA A 302 4.96 -15.38 -19.83
C ALA A 302 4.46 -15.52 -18.39
N ALA A 303 3.36 -14.86 -18.06
CA ALA A 303 2.63 -15.07 -16.82
C ALA A 303 2.12 -16.51 -16.69
N ILE A 304 1.84 -16.94 -15.46
CA ILE A 304 1.02 -18.14 -15.24
C ILE A 304 -0.41 -17.83 -15.71
N THR A 305 -0.89 -18.60 -16.70
CA THR A 305 -2.25 -18.49 -17.23
C THR A 305 -3.30 -18.56 -16.12
N GLN A 306 -4.17 -17.56 -16.05
CA GLN A 306 -5.35 -17.59 -15.19
C GLN A 306 -6.55 -18.08 -15.99
N ASN A 307 -7.45 -18.82 -15.34
CA ASN A 307 -8.67 -19.33 -15.95
C ASN A 307 -9.88 -18.86 -15.16
N ARG A 308 -10.90 -18.38 -15.87
CA ARG A 308 -12.25 -18.15 -15.33
C ARG A 308 -13.22 -19.15 -15.91
N THR A 309 -13.94 -19.84 -15.03
CA THR A 309 -14.95 -20.83 -15.36
C THR A 309 -16.33 -20.19 -15.25
N VAL A 310 -17.08 -20.15 -16.35
CA VAL A 310 -18.45 -19.62 -16.42
C VAL A 310 -19.40 -20.77 -16.70
N THR A 311 -20.26 -21.12 -15.74
CA THR A 311 -21.28 -22.16 -15.91
C THR A 311 -22.62 -21.53 -16.28
N VAL A 312 -23.07 -21.75 -17.52
CA VAL A 312 -24.39 -21.34 -17.99
C VAL A 312 -25.41 -22.36 -17.48
N THR A 313 -26.28 -21.93 -16.57
CA THR A 313 -27.27 -22.79 -15.89
C THR A 313 -28.70 -22.51 -16.38
N PRO A 314 -29.61 -23.49 -16.31
CA PRO A 314 -31.00 -23.27 -16.64
C PRO A 314 -31.71 -22.29 -15.68
N ASP A 315 -32.76 -21.64 -16.17
CA ASP A 315 -33.62 -20.75 -15.39
C ASP A 315 -34.45 -21.54 -14.37
N PHE A 316 -35.41 -22.33 -14.87
CA PHE A 316 -36.38 -23.06 -14.06
C PHE A 316 -35.94 -24.52 -13.93
N ILE A 317 -35.76 -24.98 -12.69
CA ILE A 317 -35.25 -26.32 -12.40
C ILE A 317 -36.29 -27.07 -11.57
N THR A 318 -36.61 -28.28 -12.03
CA THR A 318 -37.58 -29.17 -11.38
C THR A 318 -37.04 -30.58 -11.33
N THR A 319 -37.49 -31.37 -10.36
CA THR A 319 -37.20 -32.81 -10.31
C THR A 319 -38.46 -33.60 -10.57
N TRP A 320 -38.36 -34.58 -11.48
CA TRP A 320 -39.45 -35.46 -11.90
C TRP A 320 -39.08 -36.91 -11.64
N ARG A 321 -40.06 -37.78 -11.43
CA ARG A 321 -39.83 -39.20 -11.15
C ARG A 321 -40.52 -40.12 -12.14
N THR A 322 -39.76 -41.07 -12.68
CA THR A 322 -40.27 -42.25 -13.37
C THR A 322 -40.11 -43.49 -12.50
N THR A 323 -41.08 -44.39 -12.56
CA THR A 323 -41.15 -45.60 -11.72
C THR A 323 -40.96 -46.89 -12.51
N THR A 324 -41.16 -46.85 -13.82
CA THR A 324 -40.94 -48.00 -14.72
C THR A 324 -39.99 -47.64 -15.88
N PRO A 325 -39.23 -48.60 -16.42
CA PRO A 325 -38.45 -48.39 -17.64
C PRO A 325 -39.32 -47.93 -18.82
N ASN A 326 -38.77 -47.03 -19.64
CA ASN A 326 -39.44 -46.44 -20.81
C ASN A 326 -40.72 -45.64 -20.48
N GLU A 327 -40.77 -45.09 -19.27
CA GLU A 327 -41.83 -44.16 -18.88
C GLU A 327 -41.50 -42.73 -19.34
N SER A 328 -42.51 -41.99 -19.80
CA SER A 328 -42.34 -40.64 -20.32
C SER A 328 -42.76 -39.55 -19.33
N ILE A 329 -42.09 -38.40 -19.40
CA ILE A 329 -42.46 -37.15 -18.74
C ILE A 329 -42.84 -36.15 -19.83
N THR A 330 -43.91 -35.39 -19.59
CA THR A 330 -44.34 -34.29 -20.46
C THR A 330 -44.21 -32.96 -19.72
N ILE A 331 -43.69 -31.93 -20.39
CA ILE A 331 -43.69 -30.54 -19.95
C ILE A 331 -44.84 -29.82 -20.66
N PRO A 332 -46.00 -29.62 -20.00
CA PRO A 332 -47.18 -29.04 -20.64
C PRO A 332 -47.20 -27.52 -20.53
N VAL A 333 -47.23 -26.80 -21.66
CA VAL A 333 -47.29 -25.32 -21.68
C VAL A 333 -48.71 -24.77 -21.94
N GLY A 334 -49.63 -25.66 -22.33
CA GLY A 334 -51.06 -25.38 -22.53
C GLY A 334 -51.39 -24.19 -23.43
N GLY A 335 -50.67 -24.06 -24.55
CA GLY A 335 -50.95 -23.06 -25.58
C GLY A 335 -50.01 -21.85 -25.62
N ALA A 336 -49.00 -21.78 -24.76
CA ALA A 336 -47.93 -20.79 -24.90
C ALA A 336 -47.16 -20.99 -26.22
N THR A 337 -46.83 -19.88 -26.88
CA THR A 337 -46.16 -19.86 -28.20
C THR A 337 -44.67 -19.53 -28.11
N GLY A 338 -44.17 -19.28 -26.90
CA GLY A 338 -42.76 -18.99 -26.65
C GLY A 338 -41.85 -20.13 -27.08
N THR A 339 -40.63 -19.77 -27.50
CA THR A 339 -39.59 -20.71 -27.88
C THR A 339 -38.66 -20.94 -26.69
N TYR A 340 -38.46 -22.20 -26.31
CA TYR A 340 -37.73 -22.56 -25.10
C TYR A 340 -36.86 -23.80 -25.31
N HIS A 341 -36.09 -24.14 -24.28
CA HIS A 341 -35.15 -25.25 -24.26
C HIS A 341 -35.39 -26.10 -23.02
N ILE A 342 -35.17 -27.41 -23.16
CA ILE A 342 -35.29 -28.38 -22.07
C ILE A 342 -34.01 -29.20 -22.01
N ASP A 343 -33.38 -29.24 -20.84
CA ASP A 343 -32.43 -30.27 -20.44
C ASP A 343 -33.18 -31.32 -19.64
N TRP A 344 -33.21 -32.56 -20.13
CA TRP A 344 -33.99 -33.65 -19.52
C TRP A 344 -33.28 -34.31 -18.34
N GLY A 345 -32.04 -33.94 -18.04
CA GLY A 345 -31.30 -34.47 -16.89
C GLY A 345 -30.71 -35.88 -17.07
N ASP A 346 -30.86 -36.47 -18.26
CA ASP A 346 -30.29 -37.76 -18.64
C ASP A 346 -29.19 -37.64 -19.71
N GLY A 347 -28.70 -36.42 -19.94
CA GLY A 347 -27.73 -36.07 -20.98
C GLY A 347 -28.36 -35.75 -22.34
N THR A 348 -29.69 -35.79 -22.47
CA THR A 348 -30.41 -35.37 -23.68
C THR A 348 -31.05 -33.98 -23.52
N THR A 349 -31.16 -33.24 -24.63
CA THR A 349 -31.73 -31.89 -24.66
C THR A 349 -32.74 -31.73 -25.80
N SER A 350 -33.67 -30.79 -25.62
CA SER A 350 -34.58 -30.31 -26.67
C SER A 350 -34.37 -28.81 -26.85
N LEU A 351 -33.95 -28.39 -28.04
CA LEU A 351 -33.54 -27.02 -28.31
C LEU A 351 -34.54 -26.29 -29.21
N ASN A 352 -34.81 -25.02 -28.91
CA ASN A 352 -35.68 -24.13 -29.70
C ASN A 352 -37.06 -24.74 -30.00
N VAL A 353 -37.65 -25.38 -28.99
CA VAL A 353 -38.94 -26.05 -29.10
C VAL A 353 -40.07 -25.10 -28.77
N THR A 354 -41.26 -25.38 -29.31
CA THR A 354 -42.51 -24.67 -29.04
C THR A 354 -43.60 -25.67 -28.69
N GLY A 355 -44.56 -25.29 -27.85
CA GLY A 355 -45.63 -26.20 -27.42
C GLY A 355 -45.12 -27.33 -26.51
N SER A 356 -46.03 -28.13 -25.97
CA SER A 356 -45.71 -29.16 -24.98
C SER A 356 -44.74 -30.22 -25.53
N GLN A 357 -43.75 -30.61 -24.72
CA GLN A 357 -42.75 -31.60 -25.11
C GLN A 357 -42.83 -32.85 -24.23
N THR A 358 -42.54 -34.01 -24.81
CA THR A 358 -42.54 -35.31 -24.12
C THR A 358 -41.23 -36.03 -24.36
N HIS A 359 -40.64 -36.59 -23.30
CA HIS A 359 -39.41 -37.38 -23.36
C HIS A 359 -39.56 -38.69 -22.61
N THR A 360 -38.88 -39.75 -23.07
CA THR A 360 -38.99 -41.11 -22.54
C THR A 360 -37.68 -41.55 -21.91
N TYR A 361 -37.73 -41.93 -20.64
CA TYR A 361 -36.55 -42.33 -19.87
C TYR A 361 -36.37 -43.85 -19.89
N ALA A 362 -35.21 -44.32 -20.34
CA ALA A 362 -34.91 -45.75 -20.42
C ALA A 362 -34.87 -46.42 -19.04
N THR A 363 -34.37 -45.70 -18.02
CA THR A 363 -34.26 -46.19 -16.64
C THR A 363 -35.17 -45.40 -15.69
N PRO A 364 -35.85 -46.08 -14.74
CA PRO A 364 -36.63 -45.40 -13.71
C PRO A 364 -35.71 -44.65 -12.74
N GLY A 365 -36.19 -43.54 -12.17
CA GLY A 365 -35.42 -42.71 -11.26
C GLY A 365 -35.98 -41.30 -11.12
N ASN A 366 -35.27 -40.48 -10.35
CA ASN A 366 -35.50 -39.04 -10.29
C ASN A 366 -34.61 -38.35 -11.34
N HIS A 367 -35.18 -37.43 -12.10
CA HIS A 367 -34.53 -36.70 -13.19
C HIS A 367 -34.67 -35.21 -12.95
N THR A 368 -33.54 -34.49 -12.91
CA THR A 368 -33.52 -33.04 -12.76
C THR A 368 -33.66 -32.40 -14.13
N VAL A 369 -34.82 -31.79 -14.38
CA VAL A 369 -35.17 -31.15 -15.64
C VAL A 369 -34.97 -29.65 -15.53
N GLY A 370 -34.12 -29.11 -16.40
CA GLY A 370 -33.85 -27.68 -16.52
C GLY A 370 -34.55 -27.08 -17.73
N ILE A 371 -35.19 -25.93 -17.56
CA ILE A 371 -35.95 -25.24 -18.62
C ILE A 371 -35.46 -23.80 -18.73
N SER A 372 -35.31 -23.29 -19.95
CA SER A 372 -34.81 -21.92 -20.21
C SER A 372 -35.37 -21.33 -21.50
N GLY A 373 -35.28 -20.01 -21.64
CA GLY A 373 -35.84 -19.28 -22.77
C GLY A 373 -37.25 -18.74 -22.48
N ASP A 374 -38.06 -18.52 -23.51
CA ASP A 374 -39.42 -17.96 -23.36
C ASP A 374 -40.43 -19.03 -22.90
N PHE A 375 -40.23 -19.53 -21.68
CA PHE A 375 -41.09 -20.51 -21.02
C PHE A 375 -42.05 -19.82 -20.03
N SER A 376 -42.98 -19.04 -20.55
CA SER A 376 -43.85 -18.18 -19.74
C SER A 376 -45.06 -18.88 -19.10
N ARG A 377 -45.21 -20.21 -19.26
CA ARG A 377 -46.36 -20.98 -18.74
C ARG A 377 -46.08 -22.47 -18.61
N ILE A 378 -46.54 -23.06 -17.51
CA ILE A 378 -46.73 -24.51 -17.33
C ILE A 378 -48.19 -24.75 -16.92
N GLN A 379 -48.81 -25.86 -17.34
CA GLN A 379 -50.20 -26.20 -16.99
C GLN A 379 -50.39 -27.71 -16.82
N LEU A 380 -50.16 -28.21 -15.61
CA LEU A 380 -50.29 -29.63 -15.29
C LEU A 380 -51.73 -30.11 -15.10
N GLY A 381 -52.68 -29.21 -14.84
CA GLY A 381 -54.05 -29.56 -14.47
C GLY A 381 -54.86 -30.40 -15.47
N GLY A 382 -54.39 -30.59 -16.71
CA GLY A 382 -55.02 -31.43 -17.73
C GLY A 382 -54.67 -32.92 -17.67
N ASP A 383 -53.59 -33.31 -16.98
CA ASP A 383 -53.13 -34.70 -16.88
C ASP A 383 -52.57 -34.99 -15.48
N GLN A 384 -53.41 -35.57 -14.63
CA GLN A 384 -53.06 -35.90 -13.24
C GLN A 384 -51.99 -36.99 -13.13
N THR A 385 -51.86 -37.87 -14.13
CA THR A 385 -50.86 -38.94 -14.09
C THR A 385 -49.48 -38.37 -14.36
N ASN A 386 -49.36 -37.44 -15.32
CA ASN A 386 -48.12 -36.71 -15.54
C ASN A 386 -47.82 -35.73 -14.41
N ALA A 387 -48.82 -35.00 -13.90
CA ALA A 387 -48.65 -34.05 -12.80
C ALA A 387 -48.06 -34.72 -11.54
N ALA A 388 -48.52 -35.92 -11.19
CA ALA A 388 -48.02 -36.67 -10.04
C ALA A 388 -46.53 -37.08 -10.16
N LYS A 389 -45.93 -36.99 -11.35
CA LYS A 389 -44.49 -37.27 -11.55
C LYS A 389 -43.60 -36.13 -11.11
N LEU A 390 -44.11 -34.89 -11.02
CA LEU A 390 -43.35 -33.76 -10.49
C LEU A 390 -43.11 -33.98 -8.99
N VAL A 391 -41.84 -34.04 -8.61
CA VAL A 391 -41.38 -34.29 -7.23
C VAL A 391 -41.01 -32.98 -6.54
N SER A 392 -40.34 -32.06 -7.22
CA SER A 392 -39.99 -30.76 -6.62
C SER A 392 -39.83 -29.65 -7.63
N ILE A 393 -40.08 -28.43 -7.16
CA ILE A 393 -39.55 -27.20 -7.75
C ILE A 393 -38.27 -26.87 -6.98
N ASP A 394 -37.15 -26.84 -7.69
CA ASP A 394 -35.81 -26.68 -7.11
C ASP A 394 -35.24 -25.27 -7.34
N LYS A 395 -35.69 -24.57 -8.40
CA LYS A 395 -35.32 -23.18 -8.70
C LYS A 395 -36.33 -22.54 -9.65
N TRP A 396 -36.69 -21.27 -9.42
CA TRP A 396 -37.57 -20.51 -10.32
C TRP A 396 -36.82 -19.85 -11.49
N GLY A 397 -35.65 -19.29 -11.22
CA GLY A 397 -34.88 -18.51 -12.17
C GLY A 397 -35.58 -17.25 -12.65
N GLY A 398 -35.03 -16.60 -13.67
CA GLY A 398 -35.54 -15.33 -14.20
C GLY A 398 -36.68 -15.46 -15.21
N ILE A 399 -37.51 -16.51 -15.12
CA ILE A 399 -38.67 -16.65 -16.01
C ILE A 399 -39.72 -15.61 -15.65
N MET A 400 -40.07 -14.75 -16.62
CA MET A 400 -41.22 -13.87 -16.51
C MET A 400 -42.51 -14.63 -16.84
N TRP A 401 -43.28 -15.00 -15.81
CA TRP A 401 -44.48 -15.81 -16.00
C TRP A 401 -45.64 -14.97 -16.55
N ALA A 402 -46.34 -15.48 -17.56
CA ALA A 402 -47.52 -14.81 -18.12
C ALA A 402 -48.80 -15.17 -17.34
N THR A 403 -48.86 -16.39 -16.79
CA THR A 403 -49.96 -16.86 -15.94
C THR A 403 -49.51 -18.08 -15.13
N MET A 404 -50.11 -18.28 -13.96
CA MET A 404 -49.94 -19.48 -13.14
C MET A 404 -51.23 -20.32 -13.03
N ASN A 405 -52.24 -20.01 -13.86
CA ASN A 405 -53.50 -20.74 -13.92
C ASN A 405 -53.28 -22.26 -14.10
N GLY A 406 -53.63 -23.04 -13.08
CA GLY A 406 -53.51 -24.49 -13.09
C GLY A 406 -52.08 -25.04 -13.26
N ALA A 407 -51.04 -24.25 -12.96
CA ALA A 407 -49.66 -24.59 -13.26
C ALA A 407 -49.17 -25.92 -12.67
N PHE A 408 -49.44 -26.13 -11.37
CA PHE A 408 -49.03 -27.31 -10.59
C PHE A 408 -50.22 -28.11 -10.07
N ALA A 409 -51.39 -27.93 -10.70
CA ALA A 409 -52.60 -28.65 -10.32
C ALA A 409 -52.41 -30.17 -10.53
N GLY A 410 -52.75 -30.95 -9.51
CA GLY A 410 -52.61 -32.41 -9.50
C GLY A 410 -51.20 -32.92 -9.22
N ALA A 411 -50.22 -32.06 -8.95
CA ALA A 411 -48.85 -32.44 -8.59
C ALA A 411 -48.79 -32.98 -7.15
N SER A 412 -49.41 -34.14 -6.92
CA SER A 412 -49.69 -34.67 -5.59
C SER A 412 -48.45 -35.01 -4.77
N ASN A 413 -47.31 -35.28 -5.43
CA ASN A 413 -46.04 -35.64 -4.82
C ASN A 413 -45.06 -34.46 -4.70
N MET A 414 -45.46 -33.26 -5.14
CA MET A 414 -44.55 -32.12 -5.24
C MET A 414 -44.23 -31.51 -3.88
N ILE A 415 -42.94 -31.37 -3.59
CA ILE A 415 -42.37 -30.57 -2.51
C ILE A 415 -41.76 -29.27 -3.07
N TYR A 416 -41.34 -28.36 -2.18
CA TYR A 416 -40.78 -27.06 -2.54
C TYR A 416 -39.39 -26.89 -1.94
N ASN A 417 -38.37 -26.82 -2.79
CA ASN A 417 -36.97 -26.68 -2.39
C ASN A 417 -36.36 -25.34 -2.81
N ALA A 418 -37.03 -24.61 -3.71
CA ALA A 418 -36.52 -23.36 -4.27
C ALA A 418 -36.28 -22.30 -3.18
N ALA A 419 -35.08 -21.72 -3.21
CA ALA A 419 -34.70 -20.60 -2.35
C ALA A 419 -35.08 -19.24 -2.97
N ASP A 420 -35.28 -19.20 -4.29
CA ASP A 420 -35.76 -18.04 -5.03
C ASP A 420 -37.29 -18.02 -5.15
N SER A 421 -37.84 -16.89 -5.61
CA SER A 421 -39.25 -16.69 -5.90
C SER A 421 -39.48 -16.48 -7.41
N PRO A 422 -40.66 -16.84 -7.94
CA PRO A 422 -40.98 -16.55 -9.33
C PRO A 422 -41.17 -15.04 -9.55
N ASP A 423 -40.79 -14.55 -10.74
CA ASP A 423 -41.24 -13.24 -11.20
C ASP A 423 -42.72 -13.32 -11.63
N LEU A 424 -43.60 -12.77 -10.77
CA LEU A 424 -45.04 -12.73 -10.96
C LEU A 424 -45.55 -11.38 -11.50
N SER A 425 -44.66 -10.43 -11.83
CA SER A 425 -45.04 -9.06 -12.21
C SER A 425 -46.04 -8.95 -13.37
N ARG A 426 -46.13 -9.99 -14.21
CA ARG A 426 -47.06 -10.09 -15.35
C ARG A 426 -48.23 -11.06 -15.12
N VAL A 427 -48.27 -11.73 -13.98
CA VAL A 427 -49.29 -12.73 -13.65
C VAL A 427 -50.50 -12.05 -13.01
N THR A 428 -51.66 -12.17 -13.66
CA THR A 428 -52.95 -11.70 -13.12
C THR A 428 -53.84 -12.83 -12.62
N ASP A 429 -53.55 -14.08 -13.00
CA ASP A 429 -54.36 -15.28 -12.72
C ASP A 429 -53.47 -16.42 -12.20
N MET A 430 -53.70 -16.81 -10.94
CA MET A 430 -53.11 -17.95 -10.23
C MET A 430 -54.18 -18.99 -9.83
N SER A 431 -55.38 -18.92 -10.41
CA SER A 431 -56.49 -19.80 -10.05
C SER A 431 -56.12 -21.27 -10.25
N GLY A 432 -56.43 -22.07 -9.23
CA GLY A 432 -56.12 -23.50 -9.21
C GLY A 432 -54.63 -23.88 -9.29
N MET A 433 -53.68 -22.95 -9.12
CA MET A 433 -52.24 -23.22 -9.31
C MET A 433 -51.74 -24.48 -8.58
N PHE A 434 -52.19 -24.72 -7.34
CA PHE A 434 -51.81 -25.86 -6.51
C PHE A 434 -53.00 -26.78 -6.17
N ARG A 435 -54.08 -26.74 -6.97
CA ARG A 435 -55.26 -27.57 -6.75
C ARG A 435 -54.87 -29.06 -6.72
N ASN A 436 -55.23 -29.78 -5.67
CA ASN A 436 -54.89 -31.18 -5.40
C ASN A 436 -53.36 -31.47 -5.34
N ALA A 437 -52.52 -30.47 -5.12
CA ALA A 437 -51.10 -30.68 -4.80
C ALA A 437 -50.96 -31.10 -3.33
N THR A 438 -51.36 -32.33 -3.02
CA THR A 438 -51.57 -32.81 -1.64
C THR A 438 -50.34 -32.72 -0.74
N SER A 439 -49.13 -32.85 -1.28
CA SER A 439 -47.86 -32.75 -0.54
C SER A 439 -47.26 -31.35 -0.48
N PHE A 440 -47.83 -30.37 -1.19
CA PHE A 440 -47.27 -29.02 -1.25
C PHE A 440 -47.40 -28.29 0.09
N ASN A 441 -46.28 -27.80 0.61
CA ASN A 441 -46.20 -26.98 1.81
C ASN A 441 -45.03 -25.96 1.72
N GLY A 442 -44.82 -25.39 0.54
CA GLY A 442 -43.68 -24.49 0.28
C GLY A 442 -43.84 -23.10 0.88
N ALA A 443 -42.76 -22.54 1.41
CA ALA A 443 -42.73 -21.19 1.97
C ALA A 443 -42.77 -20.15 0.84
N ILE A 444 -43.96 -19.63 0.55
CA ILE A 444 -44.22 -18.70 -0.55
C ILE A 444 -44.61 -17.29 -0.08
N SER A 445 -44.50 -17.00 1.20
CA SER A 445 -44.92 -15.73 1.79
C SER A 445 -44.15 -14.51 1.29
N SER A 446 -42.96 -14.72 0.73
CA SER A 446 -42.13 -13.69 0.09
C SER A 446 -42.50 -13.39 -1.36
N TRP A 447 -43.42 -14.16 -1.95
CA TRP A 447 -43.82 -13.92 -3.34
C TRP A 447 -44.59 -12.59 -3.41
N ASP A 448 -44.21 -11.75 -4.37
CA ASP A 448 -44.96 -10.56 -4.74
C ASP A 448 -46.20 -10.97 -5.52
N VAL A 449 -47.37 -10.80 -4.92
CA VAL A 449 -48.67 -11.14 -5.53
C VAL A 449 -49.51 -9.90 -5.82
N THR A 450 -48.90 -8.71 -5.86
CA THR A 450 -49.60 -7.43 -6.02
C THR A 450 -50.35 -7.31 -7.35
N SER A 451 -49.82 -7.90 -8.43
CA SER A 451 -50.45 -7.90 -9.76
C SER A 451 -51.58 -8.91 -9.92
N VAL A 452 -51.74 -9.83 -8.97
CA VAL A 452 -52.64 -10.98 -9.10
C VAL A 452 -54.07 -10.59 -8.72
N THR A 453 -55.02 -10.93 -9.58
CA THR A 453 -56.43 -10.56 -9.43
C THR A 453 -57.36 -11.76 -9.22
N ASP A 454 -56.92 -12.97 -9.57
CA ASP A 454 -57.67 -14.21 -9.37
C ASP A 454 -56.78 -15.30 -8.75
N MET A 455 -57.17 -15.76 -7.56
CA MET A 455 -56.55 -16.90 -6.86
C MET A 455 -57.59 -17.98 -6.52
N SER A 456 -58.71 -18.00 -7.26
CA SER A 456 -59.82 -18.91 -6.98
C SER A 456 -59.38 -20.38 -6.99
N GLY A 457 -59.66 -21.06 -5.87
CA GLY A 457 -59.33 -22.47 -5.70
C GLY A 457 -57.85 -22.82 -5.80
N MET A 458 -56.95 -21.85 -5.59
CA MET A 458 -55.49 -22.01 -5.68
C MET A 458 -54.98 -23.21 -4.87
N PHE A 459 -55.51 -23.40 -3.65
CA PHE A 459 -55.13 -24.48 -2.73
C PHE A 459 -56.23 -25.54 -2.51
N ASP A 460 -57.25 -25.60 -3.37
CA ASP A 460 -58.32 -26.59 -3.23
C ASP A 460 -57.75 -28.01 -3.24
N GLY A 461 -57.89 -28.76 -2.14
CA GLY A 461 -57.34 -30.11 -2.02
C GLY A 461 -55.83 -30.19 -1.75
N ALA A 462 -55.12 -29.08 -1.52
CA ALA A 462 -53.72 -29.05 -1.08
C ALA A 462 -53.62 -29.31 0.44
N SER A 463 -53.91 -30.54 0.86
CA SER A 463 -54.13 -30.89 2.28
C SER A 463 -52.96 -30.67 3.24
N SER A 464 -51.72 -30.61 2.74
CA SER A 464 -50.52 -30.39 3.56
C SER A 464 -50.13 -28.91 3.71
N PHE A 465 -50.77 -28.00 2.99
CA PHE A 465 -50.38 -26.58 3.00
C PHE A 465 -50.77 -25.92 4.34
N ARG A 466 -49.75 -25.53 5.11
CA ARG A 466 -49.87 -24.89 6.43
C ARG A 466 -48.81 -23.82 6.62
N GLN A 467 -48.78 -22.84 5.72
CA GLN A 467 -47.78 -21.77 5.74
C GLN A 467 -48.35 -20.48 6.31
N ASN A 468 -47.49 -19.69 6.95
CA ASN A 468 -47.80 -18.33 7.33
C ASN A 468 -47.71 -17.43 6.09
N LEU A 469 -48.86 -16.92 5.62
CA LEU A 469 -48.96 -15.97 4.51
C LEU A 469 -49.23 -14.55 4.99
N GLY A 470 -48.84 -14.22 6.24
CA GLY A 470 -49.00 -12.90 6.83
C GLY A 470 -48.60 -11.74 5.90
N PRO A 471 -47.43 -11.75 5.24
CA PRO A 471 -47.04 -10.69 4.32
C PRO A 471 -47.99 -10.46 3.14
N TRP A 472 -48.78 -11.46 2.73
CA TRP A 472 -49.79 -11.31 1.68
C TRP A 472 -51.05 -10.60 2.19
N TYR A 473 -51.41 -10.81 3.46
CA TYR A 473 -52.63 -10.25 4.06
C TYR A 473 -52.39 -8.95 4.82
N VAL A 474 -51.17 -8.72 5.28
CA VAL A 474 -50.78 -7.65 6.20
C VAL A 474 -49.78 -6.74 5.48
N ALA A 475 -50.31 -5.83 4.68
CA ALA A 475 -49.59 -4.83 3.90
C ALA A 475 -50.10 -3.43 4.31
N PRO A 476 -49.43 -2.74 5.26
CA PRO A 476 -49.75 -1.37 5.60
C PRO A 476 -49.36 -0.41 4.45
N ASP A 477 -50.16 0.65 4.24
CA ASP A 477 -49.84 1.73 3.30
C ASP A 477 -48.76 2.69 3.79
N ASP A 478 -48.61 2.84 5.11
CA ASP A 478 -47.61 3.67 5.77
C ASP A 478 -47.08 2.96 7.03
N THR A 479 -45.78 3.04 7.22
CA THR A 479 -45.05 2.52 8.38
C THR A 479 -44.17 3.58 9.03
N THR A 480 -44.44 4.85 8.77
CA THR A 480 -43.65 5.98 9.29
C THR A 480 -44.42 6.78 10.33
N ILE A 481 -43.72 7.27 11.34
CA ILE A 481 -44.23 8.20 12.36
C ILE A 481 -43.17 9.27 12.62
N ARG A 482 -43.57 10.44 13.13
CA ARG A 482 -42.62 11.51 13.47
C ARG A 482 -42.26 11.52 14.95
N TYR A 483 -41.03 11.94 15.26
CA TYR A 483 -40.62 12.15 16.64
C TYR A 483 -41.54 13.14 17.36
N ARG A 484 -42.02 12.77 18.56
CA ARG A 484 -42.99 13.52 19.37
C ARG A 484 -44.36 13.78 18.74
N ASP A 485 -44.73 13.04 17.70
CA ASP A 485 -46.06 13.16 17.12
C ASP A 485 -47.16 12.75 18.12
N THR A 486 -48.34 13.33 17.94
CA THR A 486 -49.50 12.99 18.78
C THR A 486 -50.00 11.57 18.46
N PRO A 487 -50.44 10.78 19.47
CA PRO A 487 -51.05 9.47 19.24
C PRO A 487 -52.19 9.55 18.21
N GLY A 488 -52.19 8.66 17.23
CA GLY A 488 -53.07 8.73 16.08
C GLY A 488 -52.89 7.58 15.10
N THR A 489 -53.60 7.65 13.97
CA THR A 489 -53.46 6.68 12.88
C THR A 489 -52.09 6.81 12.23
N VAL A 490 -51.37 5.68 12.12
CA VAL A 490 -50.11 5.55 11.39
C VAL A 490 -50.40 5.29 9.91
N GLY A 491 -51.21 4.25 9.65
CA GLY A 491 -51.59 3.82 8.32
C GLY A 491 -52.83 2.95 8.34
N THR A 492 -53.24 2.46 7.18
CA THR A 492 -54.30 1.49 6.98
C THR A 492 -53.73 0.16 6.51
N MET A 493 -54.22 -0.92 7.13
CA MET A 493 -53.89 -2.29 6.79
C MET A 493 -54.75 -2.76 5.62
N SER A 494 -54.12 -3.30 4.59
CA SER A 494 -54.77 -4.07 3.52
C SER A 494 -54.00 -5.35 3.22
N ALA A 495 -54.55 -6.22 2.38
CA ALA A 495 -53.78 -7.27 1.73
C ALA A 495 -53.01 -6.71 0.53
N GLN A 496 -52.10 -7.51 -0.05
CA GLN A 496 -51.30 -7.12 -1.21
C GLN A 496 -52.11 -6.92 -2.50
N ASN A 497 -53.30 -7.52 -2.60
CA ASN A 497 -54.18 -7.38 -3.75
C ASN A 497 -55.66 -7.50 -3.38
N THR A 498 -56.51 -7.08 -4.32
CA THR A 498 -57.96 -6.99 -4.14
C THR A 498 -58.66 -8.34 -3.94
N PHE A 499 -58.09 -9.45 -4.44
CA PHE A 499 -58.68 -10.78 -4.22
C PHE A 499 -58.55 -11.19 -2.75
N LEU A 500 -57.37 -10.96 -2.18
CA LEU A 500 -57.09 -11.25 -0.78
C LEU A 500 -57.88 -10.32 0.16
N ASP A 501 -58.01 -9.04 -0.17
CA ASP A 501 -58.92 -8.13 0.54
C ASP A 501 -60.37 -8.62 0.51
N GLY A 502 -60.79 -9.21 -0.62
CA GLY A 502 -62.11 -9.82 -0.79
C GLY A 502 -62.39 -10.99 0.16
N GLN A 503 -61.36 -11.62 0.74
CA GLN A 503 -61.52 -12.62 1.80
C GLN A 503 -61.88 -12.00 3.17
N SER A 504 -61.95 -10.67 3.25
CA SER A 504 -62.29 -9.91 4.46
C SER A 504 -61.42 -10.26 5.67
N PRO A 505 -60.07 -10.11 5.57
CA PRO A 505 -59.18 -10.34 6.71
C PRO A 505 -59.51 -9.40 7.88
N ALA A 506 -59.51 -9.95 9.08
CA ALA A 506 -59.61 -9.24 10.34
C ALA A 506 -58.22 -9.11 10.95
N TYR A 507 -57.80 -7.88 11.22
CA TYR A 507 -56.46 -7.59 11.73
C TYR A 507 -56.46 -7.43 13.26
N ASP A 508 -55.43 -7.96 13.91
CA ASP A 508 -55.19 -7.75 15.34
C ASP A 508 -53.70 -7.57 15.64
N ILE A 509 -53.39 -6.93 16.76
CA ILE A 509 -52.02 -6.79 17.24
C ILE A 509 -51.60 -8.10 17.94
N GLY A 510 -50.56 -8.73 17.43
CA GLY A 510 -49.94 -9.91 18.00
C GLY A 510 -49.15 -9.62 19.29
N THR A 511 -48.59 -10.66 19.90
CA THR A 511 -47.71 -10.53 21.07
C THR A 511 -46.25 -10.41 20.64
N GLY A 512 -45.44 -9.70 21.45
CA GLY A 512 -44.01 -9.49 21.22
C GLY A 512 -43.65 -8.11 20.66
N GLY A 513 -42.38 -7.72 20.78
CA GLY A 513 -41.88 -6.42 20.33
C GLY A 513 -42.57 -5.24 21.03
N ASP A 514 -42.83 -4.19 20.26
CA ASP A 514 -43.43 -2.92 20.71
C ASP A 514 -44.96 -2.89 20.56
N SER A 515 -45.58 -4.07 20.36
CA SER A 515 -47.01 -4.25 20.12
C SER A 515 -47.91 -3.59 21.17
N ALA A 516 -47.45 -3.41 22.42
CA ALA A 516 -48.21 -2.71 23.46
C ALA A 516 -48.48 -1.23 23.15
N LEU A 517 -47.64 -0.61 22.30
CA LEU A 517 -47.71 0.80 21.93
C LEU A 517 -48.70 1.08 20.80
N PHE A 518 -49.22 0.03 20.15
CA PHE A 518 -50.11 0.13 19.00
C PHE A 518 -51.45 -0.59 19.25
N SER A 519 -52.46 -0.24 18.47
CA SER A 519 -53.76 -0.91 18.38
C SER A 519 -54.21 -0.96 16.94
N ILE A 520 -55.12 -1.88 16.64
CA ILE A 520 -55.87 -1.89 15.39
C ILE A 520 -57.33 -1.53 15.69
N ASN A 521 -57.88 -0.60 14.89
CA ASN A 521 -59.29 -0.24 14.90
C ASN A 521 -59.87 -0.38 13.49
N GLY A 522 -60.54 -1.50 13.23
CA GLY A 522 -60.92 -1.90 11.87
C GLY A 522 -59.66 -2.22 11.07
N THR A 523 -59.35 -1.41 10.06
CA THR A 523 -58.10 -1.50 9.28
C THR A 523 -57.06 -0.47 9.71
N ALA A 524 -57.41 0.51 10.54
CA ALA A 524 -56.46 1.55 10.93
C ALA A 524 -55.46 1.02 11.96
N LEU A 525 -54.17 1.09 11.64
CA LEU A 525 -53.08 0.94 12.59
C LEU A 525 -52.95 2.25 13.38
N VAL A 526 -53.08 2.18 14.70
CA VAL A 526 -53.14 3.35 15.57
C VAL A 526 -52.06 3.27 16.63
N MET A 527 -51.26 4.33 16.73
CA MET A 527 -50.29 4.55 17.78
C MET A 527 -50.98 5.09 19.04
N LYS A 528 -50.67 4.51 20.21
CA LYS A 528 -51.32 4.85 21.50
C LYS A 528 -50.54 5.87 22.33
N VAL A 529 -49.24 6.01 22.09
CA VAL A 529 -48.34 6.84 22.89
C VAL A 529 -47.49 7.73 22.00
N THR A 530 -47.10 8.89 22.52
CA THR A 530 -46.18 9.79 21.82
C THR A 530 -44.80 9.15 21.73
N PRO A 531 -44.14 9.13 20.56
CA PRO A 531 -42.76 8.67 20.43
C PRO A 531 -41.83 9.61 21.20
N ASP A 532 -41.29 9.16 22.31
CA ASP A 532 -40.47 9.97 23.23
C ASP A 532 -38.98 9.65 23.18
N ARG A 533 -38.58 8.61 22.43
CA ARG A 533 -37.19 8.11 22.36
C ARG A 533 -36.72 7.90 20.91
N PRO A 534 -35.65 8.57 20.45
CA PRO A 534 -35.07 8.34 19.12
C PRO A 534 -34.28 7.02 19.01
N ILE A 535 -33.93 6.38 20.14
CA ILE A 535 -32.99 5.25 20.22
C ILE A 535 -33.66 3.90 19.90
N GLN A 536 -35.00 3.80 19.94
CA GLN A 536 -35.75 2.59 19.55
C GLN A 536 -36.39 2.77 18.17
N ASN A 537 -35.56 2.99 17.15
CA ASN A 537 -35.96 3.06 15.75
C ASN A 537 -35.36 1.84 15.00
N PRO A 538 -36.18 1.01 14.31
CA PRO A 538 -37.64 1.04 14.23
C PRO A 538 -38.34 0.40 15.44
N TYR A 539 -39.60 0.78 15.69
CA TYR A 539 -40.50 0.00 16.55
C TYR A 539 -40.89 -1.29 15.82
N ILE A 540 -40.79 -2.44 16.50
CA ILE A 540 -41.08 -3.74 15.90
C ILE A 540 -42.46 -4.23 16.35
N ILE A 541 -43.42 -4.28 15.43
CA ILE A 541 -44.78 -4.73 15.74
C ILE A 541 -45.12 -6.03 15.01
N ASN A 542 -45.88 -6.90 15.65
CA ASN A 542 -46.41 -8.11 15.03
C ASN A 542 -47.90 -7.93 14.78
N ILE A 543 -48.36 -8.05 13.54
CA ILE A 543 -49.78 -7.95 13.19
C ILE A 543 -50.25 -9.32 12.69
N THR A 544 -51.40 -9.77 13.20
CA THR A 544 -52.05 -11.01 12.79
C THR A 544 -53.23 -10.72 11.86
N ALA A 545 -53.48 -11.60 10.89
CA ALA A 545 -54.65 -11.57 10.02
C ALA A 545 -55.45 -12.87 10.21
N GLY A 546 -56.69 -12.76 10.70
CA GLY A 546 -57.61 -13.87 10.90
C GLY A 546 -58.88 -13.71 10.06
N GLY A 547 -59.62 -14.80 9.82
CA GLY A 547 -60.84 -14.75 9.02
C GLY A 547 -61.21 -16.10 8.43
N THR A 548 -62.44 -16.24 7.94
CA THR A 548 -62.87 -17.44 7.21
C THR A 548 -62.50 -17.30 5.74
N GLY A 549 -61.81 -18.29 5.16
CA GLY A 549 -61.45 -18.29 3.72
C GLY A 549 -60.03 -17.80 3.41
N LEU A 550 -59.26 -17.38 4.42
CA LEU A 550 -57.84 -17.07 4.24
C LEU A 550 -57.06 -18.34 3.85
N PHE A 551 -56.09 -18.15 2.97
CA PHE A 551 -55.05 -19.14 2.69
C PHE A 551 -54.03 -19.20 3.83
N GLY A 552 -53.50 -20.39 4.10
CA GLY A 552 -52.47 -20.60 5.11
C GLY A 552 -53.01 -20.66 6.55
N ASP A 553 -52.08 -20.90 7.49
CA ASP A 553 -52.37 -21.02 8.92
C ASP A 553 -51.54 -19.98 9.69
N ASN A 554 -52.08 -19.42 10.78
CA ASN A 554 -51.40 -18.45 11.67
C ASN A 554 -50.79 -17.24 10.93
N ASN A 555 -51.55 -16.64 10.02
CA ASN A 555 -51.09 -15.51 9.20
C ASN A 555 -50.70 -14.31 10.09
N HIS A 556 -49.41 -14.00 10.16
CA HIS A 556 -48.86 -12.87 10.89
C HIS A 556 -47.64 -12.28 10.20
N HIS A 557 -47.43 -10.98 10.33
CA HIS A 557 -46.32 -10.24 9.73
C HIS A 557 -45.69 -9.32 10.77
N ILE A 558 -44.37 -9.38 10.87
CA ILE A 558 -43.58 -8.47 11.70
C ILE A 558 -43.23 -7.26 10.85
N ILE A 559 -43.62 -6.07 11.29
CA ILE A 559 -43.50 -4.82 10.56
C ILE A 559 -42.63 -3.86 11.38
N PRO A 560 -41.59 -3.27 10.78
CA PRO A 560 -40.87 -2.15 11.38
C PRO A 560 -41.65 -0.84 11.15
N ILE A 561 -41.88 -0.07 12.22
CA ILE A 561 -42.39 1.30 12.16
C ILE A 561 -41.23 2.28 12.38
N HIS A 562 -40.92 3.08 11.38
CA HIS A 562 -39.78 3.99 11.37
C HIS A 562 -40.13 5.34 11.96
N VAL A 563 -39.25 5.87 12.81
CA VAL A 563 -39.40 7.23 13.37
C VAL A 563 -38.58 8.21 12.53
N GLU A 564 -39.28 9.14 11.87
CA GLU A 564 -38.66 10.29 11.21
C GLU A 564 -38.29 11.36 12.24
N LEU A 565 -37.00 11.71 12.29
CA LEU A 565 -36.48 12.85 13.04
C LEU A 565 -36.61 14.13 12.21
N PRO A 566 -36.73 15.32 12.84
CA PRO A 566 -36.56 16.58 12.13
C PRO A 566 -35.17 16.65 11.47
N PRO A 567 -34.99 17.50 10.43
CA PRO A 567 -33.68 17.71 9.82
C PRO A 567 -32.65 18.16 10.86
N SER A 568 -31.44 17.56 10.85
CA SER A 568 -30.33 17.99 11.72
C SER A 568 -29.68 19.26 11.19
N VAL A 569 -29.34 20.18 12.07
CA VAL A 569 -28.51 21.36 11.78
C VAL A 569 -27.08 21.05 12.22
N PRO A 570 -26.07 21.16 11.34
CA PRO A 570 -24.68 20.94 11.73
C PRO A 570 -24.22 21.81 12.90
N PRO A 571 -23.37 21.28 13.80
CA PRO A 571 -22.80 22.05 14.90
C PRO A 571 -22.11 23.34 14.42
N ALA A 572 -22.15 24.38 15.23
CA ALA A 572 -21.30 25.56 15.02
C ALA A 572 -19.93 25.31 15.65
N VAL A 573 -18.85 25.54 14.91
CA VAL A 573 -17.47 25.31 15.36
C VAL A 573 -16.56 26.50 15.00
N SER A 574 -15.56 26.77 15.84
CA SER A 574 -14.44 27.65 15.50
C SER A 574 -13.13 27.16 16.11
N ALA A 575 -12.07 27.09 15.30
CA ALA A 575 -10.74 26.68 15.71
C ALA A 575 -9.97 27.78 16.46
N GLY A 576 -10.48 29.02 16.46
CA GLY A 576 -9.80 30.18 17.04
C GLY A 576 -8.87 30.88 16.04
N PRO A 577 -8.15 31.93 16.46
CA PRO A 577 -7.29 32.72 15.58
C PRO A 577 -5.96 32.01 15.26
N ASP A 578 -5.37 32.34 14.11
CA ASP A 578 -4.00 31.94 13.75
C ASP A 578 -2.96 32.39 14.80
N LEU A 579 -1.92 31.58 15.00
CA LEU A 579 -0.88 31.82 15.99
C LEU A 579 0.52 31.89 15.36
N VAL A 580 1.38 32.72 15.94
CA VAL A 580 2.83 32.73 15.68
C VAL A 580 3.55 32.44 16.99
N VAL A 581 4.37 31.39 17.01
CA VAL A 581 5.04 30.89 18.20
C VAL A 581 6.53 30.67 17.92
N THR A 582 7.36 30.73 18.95
CA THR A 582 8.76 30.32 18.87
C THR A 582 8.86 28.83 19.17
N GLU A 583 9.78 28.14 18.50
CA GLU A 583 10.08 26.74 18.77
C GLU A 583 10.42 26.46 20.26
N GLY A 584 10.19 25.24 20.72
CA GLY A 584 10.49 24.77 22.09
C GLY A 584 9.46 25.14 23.16
N GLY A 585 8.59 26.12 22.92
CA GLY A 585 7.55 26.55 23.86
C GLY A 585 6.29 25.68 23.87
N THR A 586 5.56 25.65 25.00
CA THR A 586 4.21 25.06 25.07
C THR A 586 3.19 26.02 24.46
N VAL A 587 2.38 25.52 23.53
CA VAL A 587 1.33 26.24 22.80
C VAL A 587 -0.02 25.68 23.25
N THR A 588 -0.93 26.56 23.67
CA THR A 588 -2.32 26.21 23.99
C THR A 588 -3.24 26.79 22.93
N ILE A 589 -4.13 25.95 22.41
CA ILE A 589 -5.12 26.27 21.39
C ILE A 589 -6.50 26.22 22.02
N ASN A 590 -7.30 27.27 21.81
CA ASN A 590 -8.65 27.38 22.38
C ASN A 590 -9.67 27.53 21.24
N GLY A 591 -10.31 26.43 20.87
CA GLY A 591 -11.47 26.41 19.98
C GLY A 591 -12.80 26.42 20.73
N THR A 592 -13.90 26.48 19.98
CA THR A 592 -15.28 26.44 20.48
C THR A 592 -16.14 25.55 19.60
N ALA A 593 -17.13 24.88 20.19
CA ALA A 593 -18.14 24.10 19.48
C ALA A 593 -19.48 24.16 20.24
N SER A 594 -20.59 24.22 19.51
CA SER A 594 -21.95 24.22 20.08
C SER A 594 -22.97 23.69 19.08
N ASP A 595 -23.98 22.98 19.58
CA ASP A 595 -25.10 22.49 18.79
C ASP A 595 -26.41 23.17 19.23
N ILE A 596 -27.30 23.45 18.26
CA ILE A 596 -28.61 24.03 18.51
C ILE A 596 -29.70 22.96 18.70
N ASP A 597 -29.44 21.73 18.25
CA ASP A 597 -30.38 20.62 18.31
C ASP A 597 -30.28 19.90 19.67
N PRO A 598 -31.26 20.09 20.58
CA PRO A 598 -31.16 19.64 21.97
C PRO A 598 -31.22 18.12 22.13
N GLU A 599 -31.65 17.39 21.10
CA GLU A 599 -31.64 15.94 21.03
C GLU A 599 -30.26 15.36 20.74
N ASP A 600 -29.31 16.16 20.22
CA ASP A 600 -28.02 15.68 19.80
C ASP A 600 -26.95 15.77 20.87
N THR A 601 -26.09 14.75 20.91
CA THR A 601 -24.83 14.79 21.65
C THR A 601 -23.71 15.11 20.68
N MET A 602 -22.86 16.08 21.03
CA MET A 602 -21.76 16.53 20.18
C MET A 602 -20.42 15.94 20.66
N THR A 603 -19.60 15.55 19.70
CA THR A 603 -18.18 15.20 19.88
C THR A 603 -17.31 16.19 19.13
N VAL A 604 -16.06 16.38 19.57
CA VAL A 604 -15.08 17.23 18.89
C VAL A 604 -13.76 16.51 18.69
N GLN A 605 -13.03 16.86 17.62
CA GLN A 605 -11.74 16.28 17.31
C GLN A 605 -10.81 17.27 16.63
N TRP A 606 -9.56 17.34 17.08
CA TRP A 606 -8.48 18.05 16.40
C TRP A 606 -7.70 17.15 15.43
N THR A 607 -7.42 17.64 14.23
CA THR A 607 -6.55 16.99 13.22
C THR A 607 -5.50 17.97 12.66
N GLN A 608 -4.39 17.43 12.14
CA GLN A 608 -3.30 18.21 11.54
C GLN A 608 -3.19 17.95 10.03
N HIS A 609 -3.02 19.00 9.22
CA HIS A 609 -2.91 18.94 7.75
C HIS A 609 -1.84 19.89 7.19
N PRO A 610 -1.11 19.52 6.11
CA PRO A 610 -0.41 18.26 5.87
C PRO A 610 0.76 18.09 6.86
N ALA A 611 1.14 16.83 7.11
CA ALA A 611 1.76 16.39 8.35
C ALA A 611 3.30 16.52 8.44
N HIS A 612 3.87 17.71 8.21
CA HIS A 612 5.30 17.93 8.46
C HIS A 612 5.61 19.32 9.06
N PRO A 613 6.21 19.37 10.27
CA PRO A 613 6.47 18.28 11.22
C PRO A 613 5.16 17.75 11.84
N VAL A 614 5.06 16.44 12.09
CA VAL A 614 3.95 15.86 12.89
C VAL A 614 4.08 16.31 14.34
N ILE A 615 3.02 16.89 14.89
CA ILE A 615 3.01 17.36 16.28
C ILE A 615 2.03 16.52 17.11
N PRO A 616 2.48 15.88 18.20
CA PRO A 616 1.58 15.22 19.14
C PRO A 616 0.78 16.29 19.90
N LEU A 617 -0.51 16.40 19.56
CA LEU A 617 -1.47 17.22 20.28
C LEU A 617 -1.92 16.51 21.57
N HIS A 618 -2.10 17.27 22.64
CA HIS A 618 -2.63 16.80 23.93
C HIS A 618 -4.13 17.08 24.01
N ASP A 619 -4.92 16.06 24.34
CA ASP A 619 -6.39 16.15 24.50
C ASP A 619 -7.09 16.66 23.23
N ILE A 620 -7.06 15.82 22.20
CA ILE A 620 -7.65 16.12 20.89
C ILE A 620 -9.19 16.06 20.89
N THR A 621 -9.80 15.54 21.96
CA THR A 621 -11.25 15.35 22.11
C THR A 621 -11.93 16.49 22.86
N SER A 622 -11.18 17.56 23.14
CA SER A 622 -11.65 18.77 23.81
C SER A 622 -11.55 19.97 22.87
N PRO A 623 -12.44 20.99 22.99
CA PRO A 623 -12.29 22.23 22.24
C PRO A 623 -10.97 22.95 22.54
N THR A 624 -10.33 22.66 23.68
CA THR A 624 -9.01 23.16 24.04
C THR A 624 -7.97 22.06 23.93
N THR A 625 -6.90 22.28 23.18
CA THR A 625 -5.77 21.35 23.03
C THR A 625 -4.44 22.07 23.26
N SER A 626 -3.35 21.34 23.42
CA SER A 626 -2.02 21.94 23.55
C SER A 626 -0.93 21.05 22.95
N PHE A 627 0.21 21.65 22.62
CA PHE A 627 1.38 20.93 22.16
C PHE A 627 2.67 21.67 22.53
N THR A 628 3.82 21.02 22.39
CA THR A 628 5.12 21.70 22.47
C THR A 628 5.61 21.96 21.06
N ALA A 629 5.87 23.23 20.73
CA ALA A 629 6.36 23.62 19.41
C ALA A 629 7.67 22.88 19.10
N PRO A 630 7.73 22.04 18.05
CA PRO A 630 8.95 21.33 17.69
C PRO A 630 10.00 22.32 17.21
N LEU A 631 11.25 21.90 17.31
CA LEU A 631 12.36 22.65 16.75
C LEU A 631 12.38 22.54 15.22
N VAL A 632 12.51 23.67 14.53
CA VAL A 632 12.42 23.81 13.08
C VAL A 632 13.72 24.40 12.51
N LEU A 633 14.08 24.05 11.26
CA LEU A 633 15.30 24.56 10.60
C LEU A 633 15.06 25.89 9.85
N GLN A 634 13.80 26.29 9.77
CA GLN A 634 13.29 27.50 9.17
C GLN A 634 11.85 27.69 9.64
N ASN A 635 11.31 28.91 9.49
CA ASN A 635 9.92 29.17 9.82
C ASN A 635 8.99 28.15 9.12
N THR A 636 8.22 27.43 9.93
CA THR A 636 7.36 26.35 9.47
C THR A 636 5.93 26.61 9.91
N THR A 637 4.98 26.51 8.98
CA THR A 637 3.56 26.69 9.30
C THR A 637 2.84 25.36 9.22
N ILE A 638 2.06 25.05 10.26
CA ILE A 638 1.16 23.89 10.30
C ILE A 638 -0.29 24.37 10.26
N THR A 639 -1.18 23.54 9.72
CA THR A 639 -2.64 23.77 9.78
C THR A 639 -3.27 22.76 10.73
N LEU A 640 -4.14 23.23 11.61
CA LEU A 640 -4.91 22.43 12.54
C LEU A 640 -6.41 22.65 12.27
N THR A 641 -7.16 21.56 12.27
CA THR A 641 -8.60 21.56 12.02
C THR A 641 -9.32 21.09 13.26
N LEU A 642 -10.29 21.88 13.73
CA LEU A 642 -11.25 21.45 14.76
C LEU A 642 -12.52 21.02 14.05
N THR A 643 -12.90 19.76 14.23
CA THR A 643 -14.15 19.18 13.71
C THR A 643 -15.10 18.92 14.88
N ALA A 644 -16.35 19.35 14.75
CA ALA A 644 -17.43 18.99 15.66
C ALA A 644 -18.46 18.14 14.91
N THR A 645 -18.85 17.01 15.50
CA THR A 645 -19.79 16.05 14.90
C THR A 645 -20.91 15.75 15.89
N ASP A 646 -22.16 15.88 15.44
CA ASP A 646 -23.35 15.53 16.23
C ASP A 646 -23.59 14.00 16.24
N SER A 647 -24.57 13.53 17.02
CA SER A 647 -24.98 12.12 17.06
C SER A 647 -25.69 11.63 15.80
N ARG A 648 -26.06 12.54 14.89
CA ARG A 648 -26.67 12.25 13.59
C ARG A 648 -25.66 12.30 12.44
N ASN A 649 -24.36 12.34 12.78
CA ASN A 649 -23.23 12.36 11.87
C ASN A 649 -23.21 13.56 10.91
N THR A 650 -23.84 14.67 11.29
CA THR A 650 -23.56 15.96 10.64
C THR A 650 -22.36 16.61 11.33
N ALA A 651 -21.51 17.24 10.52
CA ALA A 651 -20.25 17.79 11.01
C ALA A 651 -20.00 19.17 10.43
N ALA A 652 -19.33 19.98 11.23
CA ALA A 652 -18.71 21.22 10.78
C ALA A 652 -17.24 21.21 11.19
N SER A 653 -16.40 21.88 10.41
CA SER A 653 -14.99 22.05 10.71
C SER A 653 -14.54 23.49 10.50
N ASP A 654 -13.54 23.89 11.27
CA ASP A 654 -12.85 25.16 11.11
C ASP A 654 -11.33 24.95 11.21
N ASN A 655 -10.56 25.80 10.52
CA ASN A 655 -9.11 25.67 10.41
C ASN A 655 -8.42 26.86 11.07
N MET A 656 -7.27 26.60 11.69
CA MET A 656 -6.31 27.62 12.09
C MET A 656 -4.90 27.23 11.69
N THR A 657 -4.01 28.20 11.57
CA THR A 657 -2.59 27.99 11.29
C THR A 657 -1.74 28.33 12.51
N VAL A 658 -0.64 27.59 12.67
CA VAL A 658 0.42 27.92 13.64
C VAL A 658 1.75 28.03 12.92
N THR A 659 2.30 29.23 12.88
CA THR A 659 3.66 29.48 12.37
C THR A 659 4.67 29.37 13.51
N ILE A 660 5.53 28.36 13.43
CA ILE A 660 6.64 28.13 14.33
C ILE A 660 7.87 28.85 13.74
N SER A 661 8.40 29.82 14.47
CA SER A 661 9.56 30.61 14.05
C SER A 661 10.86 29.96 14.50
N ASP A 662 11.82 29.86 13.59
CA ASP A 662 13.20 29.45 13.85
C ASP A 662 13.96 30.55 14.62
N THR A 663 14.81 30.15 15.56
CA THR A 663 15.61 31.08 16.39
C THR A 663 17.04 31.14 15.86
N PRO A 664 17.55 32.31 15.41
CA PRO A 664 18.91 32.42 14.90
C PRO A 664 19.95 31.98 15.93
N LEU A 665 20.82 31.04 15.54
CA LEU A 665 21.86 30.52 16.42
C LEU A 665 23.00 31.54 16.63
N PRO A 666 23.62 31.61 17.82
CA PRO A 666 24.75 32.49 18.08
C PRO A 666 25.96 32.18 17.17
N PRO A 667 26.53 33.18 16.45
CA PRO A 667 27.66 32.95 15.56
C PRO A 667 28.90 32.41 16.29
N GLY A 668 29.57 31.42 15.68
CA GLY A 668 30.86 30.89 16.15
C GLY A 668 30.80 29.97 17.37
N ALA A 669 29.63 29.80 17.99
CA ALA A 669 29.45 28.90 19.14
C ALA A 669 29.12 27.46 18.70
N PHE A 670 29.51 26.48 19.52
CA PHE A 670 28.99 25.11 19.38
C PHE A 670 27.61 25.05 20.03
N VAL A 671 26.60 24.67 19.26
CA VAL A 671 25.19 24.69 19.72
C VAL A 671 24.58 23.32 19.65
N THR A 672 23.94 22.93 20.76
CA THR A 672 23.30 21.63 20.92
C THR A 672 21.98 21.79 21.65
N THR A 673 21.02 20.94 21.31
CA THR A 673 19.74 20.87 22.02
C THR A 673 19.69 19.63 22.87
N TRP A 674 19.23 19.80 24.11
CA TRP A 674 19.05 18.74 25.07
C TRP A 674 17.62 18.70 25.61
N ARG A 675 17.20 17.55 26.13
CA ARG A 675 15.87 17.39 26.74
C ARG A 675 15.96 16.82 28.16
N THR A 676 15.29 17.47 29.09
CA THR A 676 14.97 16.93 30.42
C THR A 676 13.50 16.57 30.48
N VAL A 677 13.17 15.43 31.08
CA VAL A 677 11.78 14.93 31.11
C VAL A 677 11.14 15.02 32.50
N SER A 678 11.95 15.22 33.54
CA SER A 678 11.50 15.41 34.92
C SER A 678 12.10 16.68 35.52
N PRO A 679 11.41 17.33 36.48
CA PRO A 679 11.97 18.41 37.27
C PRO A 679 13.27 17.98 37.98
N ASN A 680 14.24 18.89 38.09
CA ASN A 680 15.53 18.70 38.75
C ASN A 680 16.46 17.66 38.08
N GLU A 681 16.26 17.37 36.80
CA GLU A 681 17.24 16.63 36.02
C GLU A 681 18.44 17.50 35.64
N SER A 682 19.63 16.89 35.64
CA SER A 682 20.87 17.57 35.23
C SER A 682 21.35 17.17 33.83
N ILE A 683 21.99 18.11 33.14
CA ILE A 683 22.80 17.88 31.94
C ILE A 683 24.26 18.03 32.31
N ILE A 684 25.09 17.14 31.77
CA ILE A 684 26.54 17.18 31.91
C ILE A 684 27.14 17.50 30.53
N ILE A 685 28.08 18.44 30.49
CA ILE A 685 28.97 18.68 29.34
C ILE A 685 30.31 18.03 29.66
N PRO A 686 30.55 16.78 29.22
CA PRO A 686 31.78 16.07 29.51
C PRO A 686 32.87 16.38 28.49
N VAL A 687 34.03 16.81 28.96
CA VAL A 687 35.22 17.06 28.16
C VAL A 687 36.18 15.88 28.25
N GLY A 688 36.29 15.27 29.44
CA GLY A 688 37.12 14.10 29.70
C GLY A 688 38.63 14.30 29.48
N GLY A 689 39.15 15.51 29.74
CA GLY A 689 40.56 15.90 29.59
C GLY A 689 40.80 17.40 29.75
N ALA A 690 42.00 17.87 29.38
CA ALA A 690 42.37 19.28 29.40
C ALA A 690 41.76 20.04 28.20
N ALA A 691 40.50 20.48 28.32
CA ALA A 691 40.04 21.63 27.52
C ALA A 691 40.64 22.92 28.09
N GLY A 692 40.81 23.93 27.24
CA GLY A 692 41.05 25.28 27.71
C GLY A 692 39.82 25.83 28.43
N ALA A 693 39.88 27.09 28.86
CA ALA A 693 38.74 27.70 29.53
C ALA A 693 37.64 28.04 28.51
N TYR A 694 36.41 27.66 28.82
CA TYR A 694 35.25 27.83 27.94
C TYR A 694 34.04 28.38 28.72
N ASN A 695 33.02 28.82 27.99
CA ASN A 695 31.77 29.31 28.55
C ASN A 695 30.61 28.44 28.08
N ILE A 696 29.60 28.26 28.93
CA ILE A 696 28.37 27.54 28.62
C ILE A 696 27.19 28.44 28.97
N ASP A 697 26.36 28.76 27.98
CA ASP A 697 25.00 29.23 28.20
C ASP A 697 24.07 28.01 28.22
N TRP A 698 23.36 27.80 29.33
CA TRP A 698 22.50 26.64 29.53
C TRP A 698 21.11 26.79 28.93
N GLY A 699 20.78 27.94 28.35
CA GLY A 699 19.49 28.18 27.69
C GLY A 699 18.32 28.42 28.66
N ASP A 700 18.55 28.41 29.96
CA ASP A 700 17.57 28.76 31.01
C ASP A 700 17.86 30.13 31.67
N GLY A 701 18.73 30.92 31.04
CA GLY A 701 19.21 32.20 31.56
C GLY A 701 20.40 32.10 32.51
N THR A 702 20.91 30.90 32.77
CA THR A 702 22.15 30.70 33.54
C THR A 702 23.35 30.49 32.63
N ILE A 703 24.50 31.08 33.02
CA ILE A 703 25.74 31.01 32.24
C ILE A 703 26.90 30.62 33.16
N SER A 704 27.66 29.60 32.74
CA SER A 704 28.95 29.24 33.32
C SER A 704 30.07 29.94 32.55
N PHE A 705 30.86 30.78 33.23
CA PHE A 705 31.94 31.54 32.60
C PHE A 705 33.33 31.01 32.94
N ASN A 706 34.19 30.93 31.93
CA ASN A 706 35.61 30.60 32.04
C ASN A 706 35.88 29.32 32.85
N VAL A 707 35.06 28.31 32.62
CA VAL A 707 35.10 27.02 33.30
C VAL A 707 36.07 26.07 32.61
N THR A 708 36.53 25.07 33.36
CA THR A 708 37.46 24.03 32.89
C THR A 708 37.00 22.66 33.36
N GLY A 709 37.26 21.62 32.58
CA GLY A 709 36.79 20.26 32.90
C GLY A 709 35.28 20.11 32.75
N ASP A 710 34.74 18.95 33.14
CA ASP A 710 33.33 18.61 32.97
C ASP A 710 32.42 19.54 33.79
N GLN A 711 31.31 19.97 33.19
CA GLN A 711 30.34 20.85 33.85
C GLN A 711 28.99 20.16 33.98
N THR A 712 28.28 20.43 35.07
CA THR A 712 26.94 19.89 35.34
C THR A 712 26.00 21.01 35.72
N HIS A 713 24.80 21.01 35.14
CA HIS A 713 23.75 21.98 35.46
C HIS A 713 22.40 21.29 35.64
N THR A 714 21.59 21.79 36.57
CA THR A 714 20.31 21.19 36.97
C THR A 714 19.14 22.11 36.63
N TYR A 715 18.17 21.59 35.88
CA TYR A 715 17.01 22.36 35.43
C TYR A 715 15.83 22.17 36.37
N ALA A 716 15.29 23.28 36.88
CA ALA A 716 14.15 23.25 37.82
C ALA A 716 12.87 22.67 37.19
N SER A 717 12.68 22.88 35.88
CA SER A 717 11.53 22.38 35.11
C SER A 717 11.99 21.49 33.95
N PRO A 718 11.21 20.46 33.58
CA PRO A 718 11.48 19.67 32.38
C PRO A 718 11.27 20.51 31.13
N GLY A 719 11.96 20.18 30.05
CA GLY A 719 11.85 20.93 28.80
C GLY A 719 12.99 20.67 27.83
N TRP A 720 12.99 21.48 26.78
CA TRP A 720 14.03 21.55 25.77
C TRP A 720 14.99 22.68 26.12
N HIS A 721 16.29 22.43 26.05
CA HIS A 721 17.32 23.37 26.44
C HIS A 721 18.35 23.50 25.33
N THR A 722 18.46 24.70 24.77
CA THR A 722 19.50 25.06 23.80
C THR A 722 20.75 25.44 24.58
N VAL A 723 21.75 24.57 24.53
CA VAL A 723 23.04 24.76 25.21
C VAL A 723 24.04 25.30 24.20
N THR A 724 24.61 26.46 24.54
CA THR A 724 25.54 27.20 23.68
C THR A 724 26.92 27.21 24.32
N ILE A 725 27.95 26.77 23.59
CA ILE A 725 29.31 26.65 24.12
C ILE A 725 30.27 27.51 23.28
N SER A 726 31.09 28.31 23.95
CA SER A 726 32.08 29.19 23.32
C SER A 726 33.40 29.21 24.08
N GLY A 727 34.47 29.75 23.49
CA GLY A 727 35.81 29.75 24.08
C GLY A 727 36.64 28.54 23.63
N ASP A 728 37.62 28.12 24.43
CA ASP A 728 38.57 27.07 24.05
C ASP A 728 38.03 25.65 24.35
N PHE A 729 36.83 25.37 23.82
CA PHE A 729 36.17 24.07 23.94
C PHE A 729 36.63 23.14 22.81
N THR A 730 37.54 22.24 23.13
CA THR A 730 38.26 21.43 22.13
C THR A 730 37.85 19.96 22.12
N ARG A 731 36.93 19.53 22.98
CA ARG A 731 36.53 18.12 23.10
C ARG A 731 35.21 17.96 23.83
N ILE A 732 34.39 17.03 23.33
CA ILE A 732 33.23 16.47 24.02
C ILE A 732 33.43 14.96 24.11
N LYS A 733 33.05 14.33 25.23
CA LYS A 733 33.24 12.91 25.50
C LYS A 733 32.08 12.33 26.29
N LEU A 734 30.93 12.15 25.65
CA LEU A 734 29.77 11.51 26.28
C LEU A 734 30.10 10.11 26.83
N GLY A 735 30.97 9.37 26.12
CA GLY A 735 31.51 8.10 26.60
C GLY A 735 30.42 7.08 26.94
N ASP A 736 30.57 6.45 28.11
CA ASP A 736 29.65 5.40 28.58
C ASP A 736 28.52 5.95 29.47
N ASN A 737 28.40 7.28 29.62
CA ASN A 737 27.28 7.89 30.35
C ASN A 737 26.02 7.92 29.47
N THR A 738 25.43 6.75 29.24
CA THR A 738 24.24 6.58 28.40
C THR A 738 23.07 7.44 28.86
N ALA A 739 22.87 7.62 30.17
CA ALA A 739 21.78 8.44 30.69
C ALA A 739 21.91 9.92 30.29
N ASN A 740 23.14 10.45 30.28
CA ASN A 740 23.39 11.81 29.79
C ASN A 740 23.34 11.87 28.26
N ALA A 741 23.93 10.89 27.56
CA ALA A 741 23.95 10.85 26.10
C ALA A 741 22.55 10.79 25.48
N LEU A 742 21.60 10.09 26.12
CA LEU A 742 20.20 10.04 25.68
C LEU A 742 19.46 11.37 25.77
N LYS A 743 19.98 12.33 26.56
CA LYS A 743 19.38 13.67 26.67
C LYS A 743 19.79 14.58 25.53
N LEU A 744 20.89 14.29 24.82
CA LEU A 744 21.29 15.03 23.63
C LEU A 744 20.31 14.72 22.51
N VAL A 745 19.61 15.74 22.02
CA VAL A 745 18.61 15.61 20.97
C VAL A 745 19.12 16.11 19.63
N SER A 746 19.97 17.14 19.59
CA SER A 746 20.59 17.54 18.33
C SER A 746 21.93 18.24 18.47
N ILE A 747 22.70 18.16 17.39
CA ILE A 747 23.82 19.06 17.09
C ILE A 747 23.28 20.08 16.09
N ASP A 748 23.19 21.33 16.51
CA ASP A 748 22.54 22.40 15.76
C ASP A 748 23.56 23.31 15.05
N GLN A 749 24.77 23.43 15.59
CA GLN A 749 25.87 24.17 14.97
C GLN A 749 27.22 23.69 15.52
N TRP A 750 28.25 23.56 14.67
CA TRP A 750 29.62 23.24 15.08
C TRP A 750 30.41 24.44 15.61
N GLY A 751 30.19 25.61 15.01
CA GLY A 751 30.87 26.85 15.35
C GLY A 751 32.37 26.82 15.02
N ASP A 752 33.11 27.73 15.63
CA ASP A 752 34.55 27.92 15.35
C ASP A 752 35.45 26.99 16.19
N MET A 753 34.89 25.91 16.74
CA MET A 753 35.60 25.04 17.67
C MET A 753 36.74 24.29 16.97
N GLN A 754 37.96 24.42 17.51
CA GLN A 754 39.12 23.67 17.04
C GLN A 754 39.23 22.33 17.79
N TRP A 755 38.61 21.29 17.24
CA TRP A 755 38.51 20.00 17.92
C TRP A 755 39.88 19.31 18.02
N SER A 756 40.25 18.91 19.23
CA SER A 756 41.49 18.20 19.52
C SER A 756 41.35 16.67 19.42
N SER A 757 40.14 16.15 19.64
CA SER A 757 39.80 14.73 19.53
C SER A 757 38.28 14.57 19.44
N MET A 758 37.81 13.58 18.67
CA MET A 758 36.40 13.17 18.61
C MET A 758 36.17 11.80 19.27
N GLN A 759 37.18 11.27 19.95
CA GLN A 759 37.09 10.01 20.66
C GLN A 759 35.94 10.05 21.67
N LEU A 760 34.97 9.15 21.49
CA LEU A 760 33.80 8.95 22.36
C LEU A 760 32.85 10.16 22.45
N ALA A 761 32.87 11.07 21.47
CA ALA A 761 32.13 12.33 21.52
C ALA A 761 30.61 12.17 21.66
N PHE A 762 29.99 11.39 20.76
CA PHE A 762 28.54 11.17 20.67
C PHE A 762 28.14 9.70 20.86
N LYS A 763 28.99 8.93 21.53
CA LYS A 763 28.69 7.54 21.87
C LYS A 763 27.40 7.45 22.70
N ASN A 764 26.53 6.49 22.36
CA ASN A 764 25.23 6.24 22.96
C ASN A 764 24.18 7.36 22.81
N ALA A 765 24.42 8.38 21.98
CA ALA A 765 23.47 9.46 21.73
C ALA A 765 22.33 9.00 20.79
N ARG A 766 21.48 8.07 21.26
CA ARG A 766 20.46 7.39 20.44
C ARG A 766 19.35 8.31 19.95
N ASN A 767 19.07 9.38 20.68
CA ASN A 767 18.01 10.35 20.36
C ASN A 767 18.53 11.53 19.52
N MET A 768 19.84 11.56 19.23
CA MET A 768 20.48 12.69 18.58
C MET A 768 20.21 12.70 17.08
N VAL A 769 19.79 13.85 16.59
CA VAL A 769 19.68 14.19 15.16
C VAL A 769 20.76 15.22 14.80
N TYR A 770 21.27 15.17 13.57
CA TYR A 770 22.22 16.16 13.07
C TYR A 770 21.48 17.24 12.27
N ARG A 771 21.59 18.49 12.72
CA ARG A 771 20.91 19.67 12.13
C ARG A 771 21.89 20.74 11.65
N ALA A 772 23.14 20.68 12.12
CA ALA A 772 24.19 21.59 11.75
C ALA A 772 24.35 21.74 10.23
N ALA A 773 24.25 22.97 9.74
CA ALA A 773 24.54 23.33 8.36
C ALA A 773 26.04 23.56 8.11
N ASP A 774 26.80 23.82 9.17
CA ASP A 774 28.25 23.95 9.17
C ASP A 774 28.95 22.61 9.44
N ALA A 775 30.26 22.56 9.19
CA ALA A 775 31.09 21.38 9.40
C ALA A 775 32.12 21.64 10.52
N PRO A 776 32.49 20.62 11.32
CA PRO A 776 33.50 20.79 12.35
C PRO A 776 34.89 21.07 11.76
N ASP A 777 35.67 21.94 12.40
CA ASP A 777 37.12 22.02 12.15
C ASP A 777 37.83 20.81 12.80
N LEU A 778 38.08 19.80 11.98
CA LEU A 778 38.77 18.56 12.35
C LEU A 778 40.29 18.62 12.10
N SER A 779 40.85 19.79 11.78
CA SER A 779 42.25 19.92 11.39
C SER A 779 43.24 19.52 12.49
N ARG A 780 42.80 19.35 13.75
CA ARG A 780 43.64 18.88 14.86
C ARG A 780 43.28 17.48 15.38
N VAL A 781 42.27 16.83 14.78
CA VAL A 781 41.77 15.52 15.21
C VAL A 781 42.56 14.38 14.55
N THR A 782 43.16 13.52 15.37
CA THR A 782 43.80 12.26 14.92
C THR A 782 43.01 11.01 15.33
N ASP A 783 42.11 11.13 16.32
CA ASP A 783 41.35 10.02 16.91
C ASP A 783 39.84 10.34 16.87
N MET A 784 39.10 9.55 16.09
CA MET A 784 37.63 9.55 15.99
C MET A 784 37.01 8.25 16.50
N SER A 785 37.78 7.46 17.27
CA SER A 785 37.32 6.16 17.74
C SER A 785 36.03 6.27 18.56
N GLN A 786 35.07 5.41 18.26
CA GLN A 786 33.75 5.36 18.92
C GLN A 786 32.95 6.67 18.90
N MET A 787 33.20 7.61 17.97
CA MET A 787 32.52 8.91 17.94
C MET A 787 30.98 8.78 17.92
N PHE A 788 30.42 7.88 17.12
CA PHE A 788 28.98 7.65 16.96
C PHE A 788 28.53 6.24 17.36
N ALA A 789 29.36 5.51 18.11
CA ALA A 789 29.03 4.15 18.51
C ALA A 789 27.69 4.12 19.30
N SER A 790 26.77 3.24 18.90
CA SER A 790 25.41 3.11 19.46
C SER A 790 24.55 4.37 19.34
N ALA A 791 24.80 5.26 18.37
CA ALA A 791 23.91 6.37 18.02
C ALA A 791 22.86 5.89 17.00
N ASN A 792 21.97 4.99 17.42
CA ASN A 792 21.16 4.14 16.52
C ASN A 792 20.44 4.87 15.37
N SER A 793 19.94 6.09 15.61
CA SER A 793 19.16 6.87 14.62
C SER A 793 20.01 7.79 13.74
N PHE A 794 21.34 7.82 13.90
CA PHE A 794 22.22 8.71 13.15
C PHE A 794 22.38 8.27 11.69
N ASN A 795 21.99 9.13 10.74
CA ASN A 795 22.10 8.88 9.29
C ASN A 795 22.21 10.18 8.47
N SER A 796 23.07 11.10 8.87
CA SER A 796 23.10 12.46 8.32
C SER A 796 24.27 12.68 7.34
N ASN A 797 24.17 13.72 6.50
CA ASN A 797 25.20 14.05 5.52
C ASN A 797 26.45 14.62 6.21
N ILE A 798 27.54 13.84 6.19
CA ILE A 798 28.86 14.20 6.73
C ILE A 798 29.96 14.11 5.66
N SER A 799 29.57 14.09 4.38
CA SER A 799 30.49 13.95 3.24
C SER A 799 31.48 15.12 3.10
N SER A 800 31.17 16.28 3.68
CA SER A 800 32.00 17.49 3.64
C SER A 800 33.11 17.52 4.68
N TRP A 801 33.13 16.59 5.63
CA TRP A 801 34.09 16.59 6.73
C TRP A 801 35.52 16.31 6.26
N ASP A 802 36.49 17.14 6.67
CA ASP A 802 37.91 16.89 6.40
C ASP A 802 38.52 15.93 7.44
N VAL A 803 38.53 14.64 7.11
CA VAL A 803 39.11 13.58 7.95
C VAL A 803 40.57 13.24 7.61
N SER A 804 41.26 14.05 6.80
CA SER A 804 42.57 13.72 6.22
C SER A 804 43.73 13.58 7.22
N ARG A 805 43.52 13.96 8.48
CA ARG A 805 44.50 13.84 9.58
C ARG A 805 44.20 12.69 10.54
N VAL A 806 43.04 12.04 10.42
CA VAL A 806 42.61 10.97 11.31
C VAL A 806 43.45 9.72 11.07
N THR A 807 43.91 9.11 12.16
CA THR A 807 44.69 7.86 12.17
C THR A 807 43.91 6.69 12.79
N ASP A 808 42.93 6.97 13.65
CA ASP A 808 42.11 5.95 14.31
C ASP A 808 40.61 6.23 14.09
N MET A 809 39.93 5.28 13.42
CA MET A 809 38.48 5.28 13.20
C MET A 809 37.81 4.04 13.81
N SER A 810 38.51 3.34 14.72
CA SER A 810 38.01 2.10 15.32
C SER A 810 36.65 2.33 15.98
N ARG A 811 35.69 1.43 15.71
CA ARG A 811 34.32 1.45 16.26
C ARG A 811 33.53 2.74 16.01
N MET A 812 33.92 3.61 15.07
CA MET A 812 33.30 4.93 14.89
C MET A 812 31.76 4.87 14.74
N PHE A 813 31.24 3.90 13.99
CA PHE A 813 29.81 3.67 13.72
C PHE A 813 29.32 2.32 14.26
N ALA A 814 30.02 1.72 15.22
CA ALA A 814 29.60 0.42 15.77
C ALA A 814 28.20 0.52 16.40
N HIS A 815 27.29 -0.37 16.05
CA HIS A 815 25.88 -0.38 16.48
C HIS A 815 25.03 0.82 16.01
N THR A 816 25.45 1.56 14.98
CA THR A 816 24.70 2.71 14.43
C THR A 816 23.66 2.23 13.41
N VAL A 817 22.60 1.57 13.89
CA VAL A 817 21.66 0.76 13.08
C VAL A 817 21.19 1.41 11.78
N SER A 818 20.80 2.68 11.80
CA SER A 818 20.23 3.39 10.64
C SER A 818 21.27 4.02 9.70
N PHE A 819 22.57 3.93 10.01
CA PHE A 819 23.59 4.66 9.27
C PHE A 819 23.85 4.06 7.88
N ASN A 820 23.66 4.92 6.87
CA ASN A 820 24.01 4.67 5.47
C ASN A 820 24.36 6.01 4.77
N GLY A 821 24.92 6.98 5.50
CA GLY A 821 25.25 8.31 4.96
C GLY A 821 26.50 8.27 4.09
N ASP A 822 26.54 9.08 3.02
CA ASP A 822 27.67 9.10 2.08
C ASP A 822 28.97 9.58 2.74
N ILE A 823 29.99 8.72 2.66
CA ILE A 823 31.36 8.91 3.16
C ILE A 823 32.40 8.52 2.09
N SER A 824 31.97 8.40 0.83
CA SER A 824 32.83 8.00 -0.30
C SER A 824 33.94 9.03 -0.58
N SER A 825 33.69 10.30 -0.24
CA SER A 825 34.60 11.45 -0.41
C SER A 825 35.72 11.55 0.63
N TRP A 826 35.66 10.77 1.70
CA TRP A 826 36.60 10.88 2.81
C TRP A 826 38.01 10.46 2.44
N ASN A 827 38.99 11.31 2.78
CA ASN A 827 40.40 10.97 2.64
C ASN A 827 40.90 10.18 3.86
N VAL A 828 40.89 8.86 3.77
CA VAL A 828 41.32 7.94 4.85
C VAL A 828 42.77 7.46 4.73
N SER A 829 43.59 8.06 3.85
CA SER A 829 44.97 7.62 3.54
C SER A 829 45.95 7.60 4.73
N ARG A 830 45.56 8.17 5.87
CA ARG A 830 46.34 8.18 7.13
C ARG A 830 45.83 7.21 8.18
N VAL A 831 44.66 6.62 8.00
CA VAL A 831 44.04 5.71 8.97
C VAL A 831 44.85 4.42 9.05
N THR A 832 45.16 4.01 10.28
CA THR A 832 45.87 2.77 10.60
C THR A 832 44.97 1.72 11.25
N ASP A 833 43.89 2.15 11.92
CA ASP A 833 42.93 1.27 12.60
C ASP A 833 41.49 1.57 12.15
N MET A 834 40.84 0.57 11.55
CA MET A 834 39.42 0.57 11.16
C MET A 834 38.64 -0.57 11.84
N SER A 835 39.22 -1.18 12.89
CA SER A 835 38.62 -2.33 13.56
C SER A 835 37.21 -1.99 14.07
N THR A 836 36.27 -2.89 13.82
CA THR A 836 34.88 -2.79 14.31
C THR A 836 34.14 -1.52 13.83
N MET A 837 34.64 -0.79 12.82
CA MET A 837 34.10 0.54 12.44
C MET A 837 32.60 0.52 12.12
N PHE A 838 32.11 -0.49 11.42
CA PHE A 838 30.69 -0.69 11.07
C PHE A 838 30.07 -1.92 11.74
N TYR A 839 30.66 -2.43 12.81
CA TYR A 839 30.13 -3.61 13.49
C TYR A 839 28.66 -3.44 13.89
N ASN A 840 27.80 -4.39 13.49
CA ASN A 840 26.36 -4.37 13.74
C ASN A 840 25.67 -3.09 13.23
N THR A 841 26.00 -2.68 12.00
CA THR A 841 25.41 -1.55 11.27
C THR A 841 24.63 -2.09 10.06
N PRO A 842 23.47 -2.73 10.26
CA PRO A 842 22.79 -3.53 9.23
C PRO A 842 22.41 -2.76 7.97
N SER A 843 22.12 -1.46 8.06
CA SER A 843 21.72 -0.62 6.91
C SER A 843 22.89 -0.11 6.06
N PHE A 844 24.14 -0.26 6.51
CA PHE A 844 25.29 0.33 5.82
C PHE A 844 25.63 -0.45 4.54
N ASN A 845 25.61 0.24 3.40
CA ASN A 845 26.00 -0.31 2.10
C ASN A 845 26.64 0.77 1.20
N GLN A 846 27.31 1.78 1.78
CA GLN A 846 27.88 2.87 1.01
C GLN A 846 29.14 2.48 0.23
N ASN A 847 29.28 3.16 -0.89
CA ASN A 847 30.31 3.04 -1.90
C ASN A 847 31.68 3.54 -1.37
N ILE A 848 32.55 2.66 -0.82
CA ILE A 848 33.84 3.00 -0.15
C ILE A 848 35.18 2.45 -0.76
N SER A 849 35.23 1.91 -1.96
CA SER A 849 36.44 1.43 -2.64
C SER A 849 37.37 2.55 -3.14
N SER A 850 36.94 3.83 -3.03
CA SER A 850 37.76 5.03 -3.27
C SER A 850 38.81 5.21 -2.20
N TRP A 851 38.57 4.61 -1.04
CA TRP A 851 39.40 4.75 0.12
C TRP A 851 40.79 4.16 -0.12
N ASP A 852 41.79 5.00 0.08
CA ASP A 852 43.18 4.55 0.20
C ASP A 852 43.38 3.92 1.58
N VAL A 853 43.22 2.60 1.65
CA VAL A 853 43.42 1.81 2.87
C VAL A 853 44.86 1.29 3.02
N SER A 854 45.82 1.77 2.22
CA SER A 854 47.19 1.22 2.15
C SER A 854 48.01 1.32 3.44
N ARG A 855 47.52 2.06 4.44
CA ARG A 855 48.14 2.20 5.77
C ARG A 855 47.43 1.45 6.89
N VAL A 856 46.26 0.87 6.62
CA VAL A 856 45.48 0.15 7.63
C VAL A 856 46.19 -1.15 8.00
N THR A 857 46.30 -1.39 9.31
CA THR A 857 46.90 -2.62 9.87
C THR A 857 45.85 -3.53 10.53
N ASP A 858 44.73 -2.99 11.00
CA ASP A 858 43.64 -3.75 11.65
C ASP A 858 42.28 -3.43 10.98
N MET A 859 41.63 -4.48 10.46
CA MET A 859 40.27 -4.47 9.90
C MET A 859 39.36 -5.49 10.60
N SER A 860 39.76 -5.99 11.77
CA SER A 860 39.01 -7.01 12.50
C SER A 860 37.59 -6.52 12.82
N TRP A 861 36.59 -7.36 12.59
CA TRP A 861 35.16 -7.08 12.80
C TRP A 861 34.59 -5.87 12.05
N MET A 862 35.29 -5.29 11.08
CA MET A 862 34.90 -4.01 10.44
C MET A 862 33.47 -4.03 9.86
N PHE A 863 33.08 -5.13 9.20
CA PHE A 863 31.76 -5.34 8.58
C PHE A 863 31.02 -6.54 9.22
N ALA A 864 31.36 -6.92 10.45
CA ALA A 864 30.64 -7.98 11.12
C ALA A 864 29.20 -7.53 11.43
N GLN A 865 28.21 -8.36 11.08
CA GLN A 865 26.77 -8.09 11.22
C GLN A 865 26.27 -6.86 10.44
N THR A 866 26.96 -6.44 9.37
CA THR A 866 26.44 -5.45 8.41
C THR A 866 25.64 -6.17 7.33
N ALA A 867 24.38 -6.50 7.62
CA ALA A 867 23.54 -7.37 6.81
C ALA A 867 23.51 -6.98 5.31
N SER A 868 23.34 -5.69 5.01
CA SER A 868 23.18 -5.18 3.64
C SER A 868 24.48 -4.83 2.90
N PHE A 869 25.65 -4.95 3.53
CA PHE A 869 26.90 -4.53 2.91
C PHE A 869 27.32 -5.49 1.78
N ASN A 870 27.39 -4.99 0.54
CA ASN A 870 27.70 -5.80 -0.64
C ASN A 870 28.52 -5.05 -1.72
N GLN A 871 29.43 -4.17 -1.30
CA GLN A 871 30.23 -3.37 -2.23
C GLN A 871 31.48 -4.10 -2.74
N ASN A 872 31.82 -3.89 -4.02
CA ASN A 872 33.07 -4.38 -4.62
C ASN A 872 34.25 -3.53 -4.15
N LEU A 873 35.32 -4.18 -3.66
CA LEU A 873 36.51 -3.52 -3.11
C LEU A 873 37.83 -3.94 -3.80
N PRO A 874 37.88 -4.08 -5.14
CA PRO A 874 39.07 -4.61 -5.83
C PRO A 874 40.26 -3.63 -5.82
N SER A 875 40.03 -2.35 -5.57
CA SER A 875 41.05 -1.28 -5.51
C SER A 875 41.73 -1.15 -4.14
N TRP A 876 41.21 -1.82 -3.11
CA TRP A 876 41.78 -1.74 -1.77
C TRP A 876 43.14 -2.41 -1.70
N ASN A 877 44.17 -1.64 -1.37
CA ASN A 877 45.49 -2.18 -1.07
C ASN A 877 45.56 -2.61 0.40
N VAL A 878 45.27 -3.88 0.67
CA VAL A 878 45.29 -4.47 2.02
C VAL A 878 46.64 -5.08 2.41
N SER A 879 47.73 -4.81 1.68
CA SER A 879 49.01 -5.50 1.86
C SER A 879 49.72 -5.23 3.19
N ARG A 880 49.20 -4.32 4.03
CA ARG A 880 49.69 -3.99 5.37
C ARG A 880 48.78 -4.49 6.50
N VAL A 881 47.61 -5.04 6.17
CA VAL A 881 46.67 -5.54 7.17
C VAL A 881 47.23 -6.82 7.79
N THR A 882 47.27 -6.86 9.12
CA THR A 882 47.74 -8.02 9.90
C THR A 882 46.61 -8.78 10.59
N ASP A 883 45.45 -8.15 10.81
CA ASP A 883 44.25 -8.75 11.42
C ASP A 883 43.00 -8.46 10.59
N MET A 884 42.33 -9.54 10.13
CA MET A 884 41.04 -9.54 9.43
C MET A 884 40.02 -10.46 10.11
N ARG A 885 40.24 -10.81 11.39
CA ARG A 885 39.35 -11.68 12.16
C ARG A 885 37.92 -11.18 12.08
N ALA A 886 37.01 -12.08 11.73
CA ALA A 886 35.57 -11.83 11.66
C ALA A 886 35.16 -10.62 10.82
N MET A 887 35.99 -10.16 9.86
CA MET A 887 35.72 -8.93 9.11
C MET A 887 34.33 -8.90 8.45
N PHE A 888 33.82 -10.03 7.95
CA PHE A 888 32.49 -10.20 7.34
C PHE A 888 31.59 -11.21 8.09
N TYR A 889 31.84 -11.42 9.38
CA TYR A 889 31.07 -12.36 10.19
C TYR A 889 29.58 -11.99 10.20
N ASN A 890 28.68 -12.90 9.80
CA ASN A 890 27.24 -12.65 9.61
C ASN A 890 26.91 -11.45 8.70
N ALA A 891 27.77 -11.10 7.74
CA ALA A 891 27.42 -10.14 6.67
C ALA A 891 26.63 -10.87 5.58
N TYR A 892 25.32 -11.03 5.79
CA TYR A 892 24.47 -11.97 5.02
C TYR A 892 24.47 -11.73 3.51
N ASP A 893 24.45 -10.48 3.06
CA ASP A 893 24.38 -10.12 1.64
C ASP A 893 25.76 -9.94 0.99
N PHE A 894 26.85 -10.05 1.75
CA PHE A 894 28.18 -9.77 1.24
C PHE A 894 28.61 -10.78 0.18
N ASN A 895 28.78 -10.28 -1.05
CA ASN A 895 29.33 -10.99 -2.20
C ASN A 895 30.21 -10.05 -3.06
N GLY A 896 30.75 -8.98 -2.48
CA GLY A 896 31.57 -8.01 -3.20
C GLY A 896 32.93 -8.57 -3.64
N ASP A 897 33.42 -8.14 -4.81
CA ASP A 897 34.72 -8.56 -5.34
C ASP A 897 35.89 -8.07 -4.45
N ILE A 898 36.67 -9.03 -3.96
CA ILE A 898 37.89 -8.85 -3.16
C ILE A 898 39.06 -9.67 -3.72
N SER A 899 38.97 -10.14 -4.96
CA SER A 899 39.92 -11.08 -5.59
C SER A 899 41.36 -10.53 -5.74
N ASN A 900 41.53 -9.21 -5.71
CA ASN A 900 42.83 -8.55 -5.83
C ASN A 900 43.55 -8.32 -4.49
N TRP A 901 42.99 -8.77 -3.37
CA TRP A 901 43.55 -8.52 -2.05
C TRP A 901 44.84 -9.32 -1.81
N ASN A 902 45.96 -8.61 -1.63
CA ASN A 902 47.20 -9.22 -1.17
C ASN A 902 47.17 -9.42 0.35
N VAL A 903 46.81 -10.63 0.77
CA VAL A 903 46.67 -11.00 2.19
C VAL A 903 47.93 -11.63 2.82
N SER A 904 49.10 -11.51 2.18
CA SER A 904 50.34 -12.18 2.63
C SER A 904 50.86 -11.73 4.00
N GLN A 905 50.41 -10.59 4.51
CA GLN A 905 50.76 -10.07 5.84
C GLN A 905 49.71 -10.37 6.91
N VAL A 906 48.55 -10.94 6.55
CA VAL A 906 47.48 -11.22 7.49
C VAL A 906 47.85 -12.44 8.33
N THR A 907 47.79 -12.27 9.65
CA THR A 907 48.12 -13.31 10.64
C THR A 907 46.89 -13.95 11.27
N ASP A 908 45.75 -13.28 11.26
CA ASP A 908 44.46 -13.79 11.75
C ASP A 908 43.32 -13.46 10.77
N MET A 909 42.67 -14.49 10.23
CA MET A 909 41.43 -14.43 9.42
C MET A 909 40.32 -15.30 10.02
N SER A 910 40.44 -15.65 11.31
CA SER A 910 39.49 -16.55 11.95
C SER A 910 38.07 -16.03 11.81
N THR A 911 37.14 -16.90 11.41
CA THR A 911 35.70 -16.60 11.24
C THR A 911 35.37 -15.46 10.26
N MET A 912 36.30 -15.05 9.38
CA MET A 912 36.14 -13.89 8.49
C MET A 912 34.83 -13.91 7.69
N PHE A 913 34.42 -15.07 7.15
CA PHE A 913 33.20 -15.25 6.36
C PHE A 913 32.16 -16.16 7.04
N ASP A 914 32.32 -16.47 8.33
CA ASP A 914 31.36 -17.32 9.03
C ASP A 914 29.99 -16.61 9.11
N GLY A 915 28.95 -17.26 8.58
CA GLY A 915 27.61 -16.68 8.44
C GLY A 915 27.40 -15.71 7.26
N ALA A 916 28.40 -15.45 6.41
CA ALA A 916 28.25 -14.67 5.17
C ALA A 916 27.60 -15.52 4.06
N SER A 917 26.29 -15.76 4.17
CA SER A 917 25.55 -16.75 3.37
C SER A 917 25.53 -16.51 1.86
N SER A 918 25.70 -15.26 1.40
CA SER A 918 25.70 -14.91 -0.02
C SER A 918 27.10 -14.92 -0.66
N PHE A 919 28.15 -15.14 0.14
CA PHE A 919 29.53 -15.07 -0.34
C PHE A 919 29.88 -16.23 -1.27
N ARG A 920 30.13 -15.93 -2.55
CA ARG A 920 30.44 -16.90 -3.61
C ARG A 920 31.61 -16.47 -4.51
N GLN A 921 32.49 -15.60 -4.00
CA GLN A 921 33.64 -15.09 -4.75
C GLN A 921 34.75 -16.15 -4.90
N ASN A 922 35.51 -16.04 -5.99
CA ASN A 922 36.73 -16.81 -6.20
C ASN A 922 37.91 -16.01 -5.62
N LEU A 923 38.58 -16.57 -4.60
CA LEU A 923 39.62 -15.89 -3.80
C LEU A 923 41.04 -16.28 -4.20
#